data_AF-A0AAN6NVU4-F1
#
_entry.id   AF-A0AAN6NVU4-F1
#
_cell.length_a   1.000
_cell.length_b   1.000
_cell.length_c   1.000
_cell.angle_alpha   90.00
_cell.angle_beta   90.00
_cell.angle_gamma   90.00
#
_symmetry.space_group_name_H-M   'P 1'
#
loop_
_entity.id
_entity.type
_entity.pdbx_description
1 polymer ?
#
loop_
_entity_poly.entity_id
_entity_poly.type
_entity_poly.pdbx_seq_one_letter_code
_entity_poly.pdbx_strand_id
1 'polypeptide(L)'
;MHSFARLRGLIPSTRTIAAISTRPIRLFARPLPSSPYPRRPFTSSPFIMAAITLHSTLKPGPPVPFVPREEGAVSWYACGPTVYDLSHLGHARNYVSTDIIRRILMHYFDYKVNFVMNYTDVDDKIIIKARRKRLLELEKEKPYTPEQIRHLIFKAFQAYTKNLPLLAPEDAAPLDEKNYQERKETGYGVVLAGGPLVPETKPGDAEAKVKMHLNNMDAAAEALKNGSGLDAAEDVLQPYLDSLYKETIDTSDQTIFTDLTKTMEQAFADDMEALNVLPPDVITRVTEYVPQIVAFVEQIIQKGFAYEADGSVYFDIGAFEKAGNTYARLRPESKNDTALQEEGEGSLSTALGGKKRSGDFALWKKSKPGEPYWPSPWGAGRPGWHIECSVMASDKLGEQMDIHSGGIDLAFPHHDNELAQSEAYFHDCCKGEHTWVKYFLHMGHLSIAGSKMSKSLKNFQTIQDALASTYTARNMRIVFLLSRWNDGVEISPDMRKQADNWETTLDNFFTNIKARLSEVDASSSIKDLSLSEDAGAKGLLDDFEQAKKDLDAALRNSFDTPTAMQVLLKLVRNANIYMNSGNPNVQALESVARWVTKIVGIFGLDASAQPPYQGLGWSSATASNKANVDPQTAVKLYAAVFNQVKQEVASLDLSGESIKSLLEQQNPEAEFAELEKSGEKDAEKLALPFIRATSKLRDELRATISSGAALDPKVKQAILALSDRIRDYDLTDLGVQLDDRVDGPSLVKFVPAAKLIQAREEKAALLAEKARQKEEARKAKEKAEQEKWEKAKVSPQDMFKSDAKYSEFDADGLPTKLAADGSEVPKSQTKKLKKEWEKQKKLHEEYLAKFGSGSA
;
A
#
# COMPACT_ATOMS: atom_id res chain seq x y z
N MET A 1 -10.71 -53.15 46.81
CA MET A 1 -12.15 -53.19 47.11
C MET A 1 -12.89 -53.74 45.90
N HIS A 2 -13.74 -54.73 46.13
CA HIS A 2 -14.48 -55.52 45.14
C HIS A 2 -15.64 -54.78 44.45
N SER A 3 -16.01 -55.28 43.26
CA SER A 3 -17.39 -55.63 42.79
C SER A 3 -17.66 -55.09 41.38
N PHE A 4 -17.70 -55.92 40.32
CA PHE A 4 -18.87 -56.67 39.77
C PHE A 4 -20.12 -55.76 39.61
N ALA A 5 -20.84 -55.65 38.48
CA ALA A 5 -21.18 -56.56 37.36
C ALA A 5 -21.70 -55.69 36.15
N ARG A 6 -22.09 -56.14 34.94
CA ARG A 6 -22.77 -57.38 34.51
C ARG A 6 -22.80 -57.47 32.96
N LEU A 7 -22.60 -58.69 32.45
CA LEU A 7 -22.78 -59.12 31.06
C LEU A 7 -24.26 -59.32 30.68
N ARG A 8 -24.58 -59.18 29.38
CA ARG A 8 -25.44 -60.10 28.62
C ARG A 8 -24.93 -60.20 27.18
N GLY A 9 -24.65 -61.42 26.73
CA GLY A 9 -24.30 -61.74 25.35
C GLY A 9 -25.37 -62.59 24.68
N LEU A 10 -25.25 -62.73 23.35
CA LEU A 10 -25.77 -63.81 22.51
C LEU A 10 -24.75 -64.04 21.37
N ILE A 11 -24.43 -65.31 21.10
CA ILE A 11 -23.41 -65.89 20.19
C ILE A 11 -24.17 -66.79 19.15
N PRO A 12 -23.59 -67.57 18.19
CA PRO A 12 -22.40 -67.52 17.27
C PRO A 12 -22.85 -67.63 15.77
N SER A 13 -22.07 -67.70 14.69
CA SER A 13 -20.77 -68.31 14.30
C SER A 13 -20.37 -67.69 12.92
N THR A 14 -19.17 -67.74 12.31
CA THR A 14 -18.15 -68.79 12.18
C THR A 14 -16.84 -68.21 11.59
N ARG A 15 -15.73 -68.92 11.84
CA ARG A 15 -14.49 -69.07 11.04
C ARG A 15 -13.37 -68.01 11.10
N THR A 16 -12.42 -68.30 12.00
CA THR A 16 -10.97 -68.49 11.81
C THR A 16 -10.23 -67.73 10.71
N ILE A 17 -9.29 -66.85 11.08
CA ILE A 17 -8.05 -66.59 10.32
C ILE A 17 -6.87 -66.43 11.30
N ALA A 18 -5.82 -67.23 11.08
CA ALA A 18 -4.50 -67.14 11.68
C ALA A 18 -3.56 -66.27 10.82
N ALA A 19 -2.56 -65.71 11.49
CA ALA A 19 -1.55 -64.76 11.00
C ALA A 19 -0.71 -65.26 9.80
N ILE A 20 -0.38 -64.36 8.86
CA ILE A 20 0.82 -64.45 7.99
C ILE A 20 1.35 -63.04 7.66
N SER A 21 2.68 -62.91 7.81
CA SER A 21 3.59 -61.85 7.36
C SER A 21 3.70 -61.74 5.83
N THR A 22 3.74 -60.53 5.25
CA THR A 22 4.30 -60.33 3.90
C THR A 22 4.91 -58.95 3.65
N ARG A 23 6.09 -59.00 3.01
CA ARG A 23 6.88 -57.98 2.30
C ARG A 23 6.14 -57.35 1.07
N PRO A 24 6.70 -56.34 0.38
CA PRO A 24 5.94 -55.27 -0.30
C PRO A 24 5.56 -55.60 -1.75
N ILE A 25 4.44 -55.01 -2.19
CA ILE A 25 3.91 -55.09 -3.56
C ILE A 25 4.20 -53.77 -4.31
N ARG A 26 4.84 -53.89 -5.48
CA ARG A 26 4.93 -52.84 -6.51
C ARG A 26 3.53 -52.55 -7.06
N LEU A 27 3.10 -51.29 -7.05
CA LEU A 27 1.89 -50.84 -7.74
C LEU A 27 2.25 -50.10 -9.03
N PHE A 28 1.80 -50.66 -10.15
CA PHE A 28 1.81 -50.07 -11.48
C PHE A 28 0.86 -48.86 -11.53
N ALA A 29 1.36 -47.71 -11.96
CA ALA A 29 0.55 -46.54 -12.27
C ALA A 29 -0.18 -46.74 -13.61
N ARG A 30 -1.50 -46.49 -13.63
CA ARG A 30 -2.33 -46.38 -14.84
C ARG A 30 -2.06 -45.04 -15.54
N PRO A 31 -2.06 -44.95 -16.88
CA PRO A 31 -1.98 -43.68 -17.59
C PRO A 31 -3.32 -42.92 -17.56
N LEU A 32 -3.24 -41.60 -17.39
CA LEU A 32 -4.37 -40.65 -17.49
C LEU A 32 -4.80 -40.46 -18.97
N PRO A 33 -6.08 -40.12 -19.23
CA PRO A 33 -6.60 -39.95 -20.59
C PRO A 33 -6.07 -38.67 -21.27
N SER A 34 -5.75 -38.79 -22.55
CA SER A 34 -5.24 -37.74 -23.43
C SER A 34 -6.29 -36.65 -23.72
N SER A 35 -5.88 -35.39 -23.58
CA SER A 35 -6.62 -34.18 -23.98
C SER A 35 -6.97 -34.17 -25.49
N PRO A 36 -8.18 -33.70 -25.89
CA PRO A 36 -8.62 -33.71 -27.29
C PRO A 36 -8.15 -32.51 -28.14
N TYR A 37 -7.21 -31.68 -27.65
CA TYR A 37 -6.67 -30.57 -28.44
C TYR A 37 -5.42 -31.00 -29.23
N PRO A 38 -5.36 -30.78 -30.56
CA PRO A 38 -4.17 -31.12 -31.33
C PRO A 38 -2.99 -30.24 -30.90
N ARG A 39 -1.93 -30.89 -30.39
CA ARG A 39 -0.63 -30.25 -30.14
C ARG A 39 -0.10 -29.70 -31.46
N ARG A 40 -0.04 -28.38 -31.60
CA ARG A 40 0.70 -27.75 -32.69
C ARG A 40 2.20 -28.07 -32.50
N PRO A 41 2.92 -28.49 -33.55
CA PRO A 41 4.37 -28.65 -33.47
C PRO A 41 5.02 -27.29 -33.23
N PHE A 42 5.95 -27.24 -32.28
CA PHE A 42 6.88 -26.11 -32.11
C PHE A 42 7.66 -25.94 -33.41
N THR A 43 7.28 -24.98 -34.23
CA THR A 43 8.13 -24.48 -35.31
C THR A 43 9.12 -23.52 -34.70
N SER A 44 10.34 -23.99 -34.44
CA SER A 44 11.50 -23.17 -34.14
C SER A 44 11.83 -22.30 -35.35
N SER A 45 11.36 -21.05 -35.33
CA SER A 45 11.98 -19.98 -36.11
C SER A 45 13.10 -19.37 -35.24
N PRO A 46 14.34 -19.24 -35.74
CA PRO A 46 15.44 -18.66 -34.98
C PRO A 46 15.35 -17.13 -35.04
N PHE A 47 14.29 -16.57 -34.48
CA PHE A 47 14.43 -15.22 -33.94
C PHE A 47 15.18 -15.40 -32.62
N ILE A 48 16.40 -14.89 -32.55
CA ILE A 48 17.12 -14.72 -31.30
C ILE A 48 16.25 -13.81 -30.42
N MET A 49 15.37 -14.40 -29.60
CA MET A 49 14.64 -13.66 -28.58
C MET A 49 15.71 -13.13 -27.62
N ALA A 50 15.82 -11.80 -27.51
CA ALA A 50 16.83 -11.18 -26.66
C ALA A 50 16.74 -11.74 -25.23
N ALA A 51 17.85 -12.17 -24.63
CA ALA A 51 17.83 -12.73 -23.28
C ALA A 51 17.39 -11.68 -22.25
N ILE A 52 16.75 -12.12 -21.15
CA ILE A 52 16.49 -11.25 -20.00
C ILE A 52 17.82 -10.79 -19.42
N THR A 53 17.92 -9.53 -19.03
CA THR A 53 19.01 -9.00 -18.22
C THR A 53 18.49 -8.57 -16.86
N LEU A 54 19.32 -8.63 -15.83
CA LEU A 54 18.91 -8.48 -14.44
C LEU A 54 19.96 -7.65 -13.68
N HIS A 55 19.52 -6.62 -12.98
CA HIS A 55 20.36 -6.02 -11.94
C HIS A 55 20.54 -7.02 -10.80
N SER A 56 21.80 -7.31 -10.47
CA SER A 56 22.12 -8.17 -9.34
C SER A 56 23.12 -7.49 -8.42
N THR A 57 22.83 -7.49 -7.12
CA THR A 57 23.74 -6.89 -6.12
C THR A 57 25.08 -7.61 -6.05
N LEU A 58 25.15 -8.89 -6.45
CA LEU A 58 26.40 -9.65 -6.54
C LEU A 58 27.34 -9.13 -7.66
N LYS A 59 26.79 -8.45 -8.66
CA LYS A 59 27.53 -7.84 -9.77
C LYS A 59 27.06 -6.38 -9.93
N PRO A 60 27.54 -5.47 -9.05
CA PRO A 60 27.10 -4.08 -9.09
C PRO A 60 27.44 -3.45 -10.45
N GLY A 61 26.52 -2.63 -10.96
CA GLY A 61 26.64 -2.00 -12.27
C GLY A 61 25.45 -2.31 -13.18
N PRO A 62 25.64 -2.26 -14.53
CA PRO A 62 24.59 -2.54 -15.50
C PRO A 62 23.98 -3.95 -15.35
N PRO A 63 22.71 -4.15 -15.78
CA PRO A 63 22.09 -5.46 -15.78
C PRO A 63 22.92 -6.54 -16.50
N VAL A 64 22.99 -7.74 -15.92
CA VAL A 64 23.71 -8.88 -16.47
C VAL A 64 22.75 -9.90 -17.09
N PRO A 65 23.14 -10.71 -18.10
CA PRO A 65 22.27 -11.74 -18.66
C PRO A 65 21.77 -12.71 -17.58
N PHE A 66 20.45 -12.91 -17.55
CA PHE A 66 19.79 -13.91 -16.71
C PHE A 66 19.77 -15.25 -17.44
N VAL A 67 20.48 -16.22 -16.87
CA VAL A 67 20.53 -17.60 -17.35
C VAL A 67 20.15 -18.48 -16.18
N PRO A 68 18.99 -19.14 -16.19
CA PRO A 68 18.62 -20.05 -15.11
C PRO A 68 19.53 -21.28 -15.09
N ARG A 69 19.62 -21.96 -13.95
CA ARG A 69 20.31 -23.23 -13.75
C ARG A 69 19.66 -24.33 -14.58
N GLU A 70 18.34 -24.30 -14.68
CA GLU A 70 17.53 -25.23 -15.47
C GLU A 70 16.69 -24.46 -16.49
N GLU A 71 16.72 -24.89 -17.75
CA GLU A 71 15.99 -24.21 -18.82
C GLU A 71 14.47 -24.22 -18.53
N GLY A 72 13.85 -23.03 -18.56
CA GLY A 72 12.42 -22.87 -18.31
C GLY A 72 11.98 -22.97 -16.85
N ALA A 73 12.91 -23.13 -15.90
CA ALA A 73 12.61 -23.17 -14.46
C ALA A 73 13.46 -22.17 -13.68
N VAL A 74 12.92 -21.63 -12.59
CA VAL A 74 13.61 -20.67 -11.71
C VAL A 74 13.43 -21.10 -10.26
N SER A 75 14.54 -21.38 -9.59
CA SER A 75 14.61 -21.61 -8.15
C SER A 75 14.82 -20.27 -7.41
N TRP A 76 13.88 -19.90 -6.53
CA TRP A 76 13.89 -18.59 -5.89
C TRP A 76 13.63 -18.71 -4.38
N TYR A 77 14.57 -18.26 -3.56
CA TYR A 77 14.35 -18.05 -2.12
C TYR A 77 14.23 -16.57 -1.76
N ALA A 78 13.21 -16.19 -0.98
CA ALA A 78 13.04 -14.84 -0.46
C ALA A 78 13.06 -14.84 1.08
N CYS A 79 13.86 -13.96 1.67
CA CYS A 79 13.82 -13.75 3.13
C CYS A 79 12.46 -13.18 3.51
N GLY A 80 11.75 -13.88 4.40
CA GLY A 80 10.48 -13.44 4.93
C GLY A 80 10.60 -12.63 6.22
N PRO A 81 9.47 -12.31 6.87
CA PRO A 81 9.46 -11.40 8.01
C PRO A 81 9.88 -12.09 9.32
N THR A 82 10.43 -11.30 10.24
CA THR A 82 10.45 -11.65 11.66
C THR A 82 9.05 -11.45 12.23
N VAL A 83 8.38 -12.53 12.63
CA VAL A 83 6.96 -12.54 13.02
C VAL A 83 6.75 -12.15 14.49
N TYR A 84 7.17 -10.93 14.85
CA TYR A 84 7.02 -10.37 16.19
C TYR A 84 6.01 -9.21 16.26
N ASP A 85 5.64 -8.61 15.12
CA ASP A 85 4.74 -7.46 15.05
C ASP A 85 4.09 -7.33 13.69
N LEU A 86 3.02 -6.52 13.61
CA LEU A 86 2.28 -6.22 12.38
C LEU A 86 3.20 -5.72 11.25
N SER A 87 2.81 -6.02 10.01
CA SER A 87 3.52 -5.58 8.82
C SER A 87 3.32 -4.08 8.60
N HIS A 88 4.25 -3.47 7.87
CA HIS A 88 4.21 -2.04 7.53
C HIS A 88 4.49 -1.82 6.06
N LEU A 89 4.30 -0.59 5.58
CA LEU A 89 4.47 -0.26 4.17
C LEU A 89 5.85 -0.62 3.58
N GLY A 90 6.93 -0.59 4.37
CA GLY A 90 8.24 -1.13 3.94
C GLY A 90 8.20 -2.63 3.56
N HIS A 91 7.46 -3.44 4.31
CA HIS A 91 7.20 -4.85 3.96
C HIS A 91 6.35 -4.93 2.68
N ALA A 92 5.31 -4.10 2.56
CA ALA A 92 4.50 -4.05 1.35
C ALA A 92 5.36 -3.75 0.11
N ARG A 93 6.27 -2.77 0.19
CA ARG A 93 7.21 -2.47 -0.92
C ARG A 93 8.03 -3.69 -1.31
N ASN A 94 8.60 -4.40 -0.34
CA ASN A 94 9.40 -5.60 -0.60
C ASN A 94 8.59 -6.71 -1.27
N TYR A 95 7.51 -7.16 -0.63
CA TYR A 95 6.77 -8.35 -1.07
C TYR A 95 5.88 -8.12 -2.29
N VAL A 96 5.30 -6.92 -2.45
CA VAL A 96 4.53 -6.59 -3.66
C VAL A 96 5.45 -6.46 -4.88
N SER A 97 6.63 -5.86 -4.73
CA SER A 97 7.59 -5.78 -5.86
C SER A 97 8.13 -7.16 -6.24
N THR A 98 8.40 -8.01 -5.24
CA THR A 98 8.76 -9.43 -5.45
C THR A 98 7.67 -10.17 -6.22
N ASP A 99 6.41 -10.01 -5.82
CA ASP A 99 5.27 -10.64 -6.47
C ASP A 99 5.08 -10.17 -7.91
N ILE A 100 5.24 -8.87 -8.19
CA ILE A 100 5.19 -8.34 -9.56
C ILE A 100 6.24 -9.02 -10.44
N ILE A 101 7.49 -9.12 -9.97
CA ILE A 101 8.58 -9.77 -10.71
C ILE A 101 8.28 -11.28 -10.90
N ARG A 102 7.81 -11.96 -9.85
CA ARG A 102 7.40 -13.37 -9.90
C ARG A 102 6.32 -13.59 -10.95
N ARG A 103 5.27 -12.76 -10.98
CA ARG A 103 4.20 -12.83 -11.99
C ARG A 103 4.70 -12.54 -13.40
N ILE A 104 5.62 -11.60 -13.59
CA ILE A 104 6.25 -11.33 -14.90
C ILE A 104 7.01 -12.58 -15.38
N LEU A 105 7.84 -13.19 -14.52
CA LEU A 105 8.55 -14.43 -14.86
C LEU A 105 7.57 -15.56 -15.22
N MET A 106 6.52 -15.76 -14.41
CA MET A 106 5.56 -16.86 -14.60
C MET A 106 4.64 -16.68 -15.80
N HIS A 107 4.14 -15.47 -16.04
CA HIS A 107 3.00 -15.27 -16.95
C HIS A 107 3.31 -14.44 -18.19
N TYR A 108 4.43 -13.71 -18.19
CA TYR A 108 4.95 -13.03 -19.38
C TYR A 108 6.05 -13.86 -20.06
N PHE A 109 7.00 -14.37 -19.28
CA PHE A 109 8.14 -15.15 -19.78
C PHE A 109 7.96 -16.68 -19.68
N ASP A 110 6.85 -17.15 -19.11
CA ASP A 110 6.46 -18.57 -19.03
C ASP A 110 7.47 -19.47 -18.24
N TYR A 111 8.17 -18.89 -17.27
CA TYR A 111 9.03 -19.65 -16.36
C TYR A 111 8.23 -20.40 -15.31
N LYS A 112 8.63 -21.64 -15.02
CA LYS A 112 8.18 -22.37 -13.83
C LYS A 112 9.00 -21.90 -12.63
N VAL A 113 8.42 -21.02 -11.82
CA VAL A 113 9.06 -20.52 -10.61
C VAL A 113 8.74 -21.45 -9.44
N ASN A 114 9.78 -21.91 -8.73
CA ASN A 114 9.67 -22.53 -7.41
C ASN A 114 10.09 -21.50 -6.37
N PHE A 115 9.10 -20.87 -5.72
CA PHE A 115 9.30 -19.76 -4.80
C PHE A 115 9.18 -20.21 -3.34
N VAL A 116 10.28 -20.11 -2.60
CA VAL A 116 10.40 -20.49 -1.19
C VAL A 116 10.57 -19.25 -0.34
N MET A 117 9.90 -19.19 0.80
CA MET A 117 10.03 -18.11 1.77
C MET A 117 10.08 -18.68 3.18
N ASN A 118 10.83 -18.05 4.08
CA ASN A 118 10.80 -18.41 5.50
C ASN A 118 9.92 -17.48 6.33
N TYR A 119 9.59 -17.91 7.54
CA TYR A 119 9.27 -17.05 8.65
C TYR A 119 10.36 -17.17 9.70
N THR A 120 10.93 -16.04 10.12
CA THR A 120 11.83 -16.00 11.27
C THR A 120 10.97 -15.97 12.53
N ASP A 121 10.73 -17.14 13.11
CA ASP A 121 9.97 -17.38 14.34
C ASP A 121 10.88 -17.59 15.58
N VAL A 122 12.19 -17.42 15.41
CA VAL A 122 13.18 -17.34 16.49
C VAL A 122 14.03 -16.09 16.27
N ASP A 123 13.89 -15.08 17.12
CA ASP A 123 14.69 -13.86 17.07
C ASP A 123 14.68 -13.15 18.42
N ASP A 124 15.72 -12.36 18.71
CA ASP A 124 15.81 -11.58 19.94
C ASP A 124 14.59 -10.66 20.15
N LYS A 125 14.03 -10.08 19.09
CA LYS A 125 12.82 -9.23 19.16
C LYS A 125 11.58 -10.02 19.59
N ILE A 126 11.44 -11.26 19.10
CA ILE A 126 10.36 -12.18 19.50
C ILE A 126 10.52 -12.53 20.97
N ILE A 127 11.73 -12.94 21.36
CA ILE A 127 12.05 -13.37 22.73
C ILE A 127 11.72 -12.25 23.72
N ILE A 128 12.20 -11.05 23.46
CA ILE A 128 11.98 -9.88 24.33
C ILE A 128 10.50 -9.55 24.41
N LYS A 129 9.78 -9.48 23.28
CA LYS A 129 8.36 -9.09 23.26
C LYS A 129 7.47 -10.11 23.95
N ALA A 130 7.64 -11.39 23.62
CA ALA A 130 6.91 -12.50 24.23
C ALA A 130 7.12 -12.56 25.75
N ARG A 131 8.38 -12.51 26.19
CA ARG A 131 8.72 -12.56 27.62
C ARG A 131 8.16 -11.35 28.38
N ARG A 132 8.28 -10.14 27.83
CA ARG A 132 7.71 -8.92 28.41
C ARG A 132 6.20 -8.99 28.57
N LYS A 133 5.51 -9.46 27.53
CA LYS A 133 4.06 -9.63 27.56
C LYS A 133 3.67 -10.64 28.64
N ARG A 134 4.32 -11.80 28.68
CA ARG A 134 4.07 -12.83 29.69
C ARG A 134 4.32 -12.34 31.12
N LEU A 135 5.42 -11.61 31.33
CA LEU A 135 5.74 -11.03 32.64
C LEU A 135 4.66 -10.04 33.09
N LEU A 136 4.17 -9.20 32.18
CA LEU A 136 3.08 -8.27 32.49
C LEU A 136 1.77 -9.00 32.79
N GLU A 137 1.43 -10.07 32.06
CA GLU A 137 0.25 -10.90 32.34
C GLU A 137 0.32 -11.51 33.75
N LEU A 138 1.44 -12.14 34.10
CA LEU A 138 1.67 -12.69 35.43
C LEU A 138 1.63 -11.62 36.53
N GLU A 139 2.11 -10.41 36.22
CA GLU A 139 2.07 -9.28 37.14
C GLU A 139 0.63 -8.82 37.42
N LYS A 140 -0.24 -8.83 36.39
CA LYS A 140 -1.66 -8.46 36.50
C LYS A 140 -2.48 -9.47 37.32
N GLU A 141 -2.05 -10.72 37.40
CA GLU A 141 -2.72 -11.76 38.21
C GLU A 141 -2.49 -11.58 39.72
N LYS A 142 -1.52 -10.75 40.12
CA LYS A 142 -1.21 -10.51 41.54
C LYS A 142 -2.25 -9.58 42.19
N PRO A 143 -2.66 -9.86 43.45
CA PRO A 143 -3.62 -9.01 44.16
C PRO A 143 -2.94 -7.72 44.64
N TYR A 144 -3.04 -6.65 43.87
CA TYR A 144 -2.51 -5.33 44.22
C TYR A 144 -3.58 -4.38 44.78
N THR A 145 -3.22 -3.60 45.81
CA THR A 145 -3.97 -2.40 46.18
C THR A 145 -3.68 -1.25 45.20
N PRO A 146 -4.56 -0.23 45.09
CA PRO A 146 -4.31 0.94 44.25
C PRO A 146 -2.96 1.63 44.54
N GLU A 147 -2.54 1.67 45.81
CA GLU A 147 -1.26 2.25 46.23
C GLU A 147 -0.08 1.41 45.73
N GLN A 148 -0.21 0.09 45.73
CA GLN A 148 0.81 -0.82 45.20
C GLN A 148 0.94 -0.72 43.68
N ILE A 149 -0.19 -0.61 42.97
CA ILE A 149 -0.21 -0.34 41.52
C ILE A 149 0.51 0.97 41.22
N ARG A 150 0.13 2.05 41.92
CA ARG A 150 0.78 3.36 41.77
C ARG A 150 2.29 3.26 42.03
N HIS A 151 2.69 2.57 43.10
CA HIS A 151 4.11 2.42 43.44
C HIS A 151 4.88 1.67 42.34
N LEU A 152 4.30 0.60 41.78
CA LEU A 152 4.92 -0.18 40.72
C LEU A 152 5.08 0.65 39.44
N ILE A 153 4.02 1.37 39.01
CA ILE A 153 4.08 2.27 37.87
C ILE A 153 5.14 3.35 38.09
N PHE A 154 5.21 3.92 39.30
CA PHE A 154 6.19 4.96 39.64
C PHE A 154 7.63 4.44 39.53
N LYS A 155 7.91 3.23 40.02
CA LYS A 155 9.23 2.61 39.89
C LYS A 155 9.60 2.36 38.43
N ALA A 156 8.66 1.86 37.63
CA ALA A 156 8.87 1.66 36.20
C ALA A 156 9.12 2.99 35.47
N PHE A 157 8.34 4.03 35.78
CA PHE A 157 8.49 5.38 35.25
C PHE A 157 9.90 5.94 35.54
N GLN A 158 10.38 5.81 36.77
CA GLN A 158 11.74 6.23 37.15
C GLN A 158 12.81 5.42 36.41
N ALA A 159 12.68 4.10 36.34
CA ALA A 159 13.65 3.24 35.66
C ALA A 159 13.71 3.51 34.14
N TYR A 160 12.62 4.01 33.55
CA TYR A 160 12.53 4.29 32.12
C TYR A 160 13.34 5.52 31.68
N THR A 161 13.68 6.42 32.61
CA THR A 161 14.44 7.67 32.36
C THR A 161 15.80 7.44 31.71
N LYS A 162 16.40 6.26 31.86
CA LYS A 162 17.66 5.89 31.17
C LYS A 162 17.60 6.04 29.65
N ASN A 163 16.41 5.94 29.05
CA ASN A 163 16.23 6.12 27.61
C ASN A 163 16.14 7.61 27.21
N LEU A 164 15.99 8.50 28.19
CA LEU A 164 15.76 9.93 28.04
C LEU A 164 16.64 10.71 29.02
N PRO A 165 17.98 10.69 28.85
CA PRO A 165 18.93 11.21 29.82
C PRO A 165 18.71 12.69 30.20
N LEU A 166 18.19 13.53 29.28
CA LEU A 166 17.90 14.94 29.57
C LEU A 166 16.75 15.16 30.58
N LEU A 167 15.97 14.13 30.94
CA LEU A 167 14.94 14.23 32.00
C LEU A 167 15.51 14.10 33.42
N ALA A 168 16.67 13.47 33.56
CA ALA A 168 17.30 13.18 34.84
C ALA A 168 18.81 13.52 34.82
N PRO A 169 19.17 14.82 34.74
CA PRO A 169 20.56 15.24 34.91
C PRO A 169 21.09 14.84 36.29
N GLU A 170 22.40 14.59 36.41
CA GLU A 170 23.05 14.01 37.61
C GLU A 170 22.73 14.76 38.92
N ASP A 171 22.54 16.08 38.86
CA ASP A 171 22.27 16.94 40.02
C ASP A 171 20.78 17.28 40.25
N ALA A 172 19.87 16.66 39.49
CA ALA A 172 18.44 16.98 39.56
C ALA A 172 17.70 16.15 40.63
N ALA A 173 16.64 16.72 41.21
CA ALA A 173 15.72 15.98 42.07
C ALA A 173 15.14 14.74 41.35
N PRO A 174 14.67 13.71 42.06
CA PRO A 174 14.02 12.55 41.43
C PRO A 174 12.87 12.98 40.51
N LEU A 175 12.82 12.40 39.31
CA LEU A 175 11.72 12.63 38.37
C LEU A 175 10.43 12.01 38.93
N ASP A 176 9.33 12.77 38.88
CA ASP A 176 7.99 12.34 39.27
C ASP A 176 6.93 12.91 38.31
N GLU A 177 5.67 12.51 38.48
CA GLU A 177 4.56 12.95 37.63
C GLU A 177 4.25 14.45 37.71
N LYS A 178 4.77 15.15 38.72
CA LYS A 178 4.53 16.58 38.95
C LYS A 178 5.56 17.45 38.24
N ASN A 179 6.83 17.04 38.25
CA ASN A 179 7.92 17.77 37.61
C ASN A 179 8.24 17.30 36.17
N TYR A 180 7.66 16.18 35.73
CA TYR A 180 7.93 15.59 34.42
C TYR A 180 7.66 16.51 33.23
N GLN A 181 6.52 17.21 33.20
CA GLN A 181 6.14 18.04 32.04
C GLN A 181 7.13 19.20 31.84
N GLU A 182 7.51 19.89 32.92
CA GLU A 182 8.50 20.97 32.88
C GLU A 182 9.86 20.47 32.38
N ARG A 183 10.30 19.29 32.83
CA ARG A 183 11.57 18.69 32.38
C ARG A 183 11.53 18.20 30.95
N LYS A 184 10.39 17.67 30.50
CA LYS A 184 10.16 17.28 29.11
C LYS A 184 10.30 18.48 28.18
N GLU A 185 9.66 19.61 28.52
CA GLU A 185 9.76 20.84 27.74
C GLU A 185 11.18 21.40 27.76
N THR A 186 11.84 21.42 28.92
CA THR A 186 13.21 21.93 29.07
C THR A 186 14.24 21.08 28.33
N GLY A 187 14.17 19.75 28.44
CA GLY A 187 15.15 18.84 27.86
C GLY A 187 14.91 18.55 26.38
N TYR A 188 13.65 18.44 25.94
CA TYR A 188 13.29 17.97 24.60
C TYR A 188 12.33 18.88 23.84
N GLY A 189 12.06 20.10 24.31
CA GLY A 189 11.17 21.05 23.63
C GLY A 189 11.54 21.31 22.16
N VAL A 190 12.85 21.39 21.86
CA VAL A 190 13.35 21.55 20.47
C VAL A 190 12.97 20.35 19.60
N VAL A 191 13.16 19.13 20.11
CA VAL A 191 12.82 17.89 19.39
C VAL A 191 11.32 17.79 19.17
N LEU A 192 10.53 18.12 20.20
CA LEU A 192 9.06 18.13 20.12
C LEU A 192 8.55 19.14 19.09
N ALA A 193 9.23 20.29 18.94
CA ALA A 193 8.96 21.28 17.91
C ALA A 193 9.45 20.89 16.49
N GLY A 194 10.05 19.70 16.33
CA GLY A 194 10.57 19.22 15.04
C GLY A 194 12.00 19.63 14.73
N GLY A 195 12.72 20.21 15.70
CA GLY A 195 14.16 20.47 15.61
C GLY A 195 15.02 19.25 15.93
N PRO A 196 16.34 19.34 15.71
CA PRO A 196 17.29 18.25 15.97
C PRO A 196 17.67 18.14 17.46
N LEU A 197 18.14 16.97 17.88
CA LEU A 197 18.75 16.74 19.19
C LEU A 197 20.10 17.46 19.33
N VAL A 198 20.86 17.51 18.23
CA VAL A 198 22.15 18.20 18.15
C VAL A 198 21.96 19.47 17.31
N PRO A 199 22.34 20.65 17.82
CA PRO A 199 22.26 21.88 17.02
C PRO A 199 22.96 21.73 15.66
N GLU A 200 22.37 22.32 14.62
CA GLU A 200 22.90 22.32 13.24
C GLU A 200 22.88 20.97 12.49
N THR A 201 22.29 19.91 13.07
CA THR A 201 22.01 18.66 12.32
C THR A 201 20.59 18.64 11.77
N LYS A 202 20.32 17.73 10.81
CA LYS A 202 18.96 17.46 10.37
C LYS A 202 18.30 16.46 11.32
N PRO A 203 17.05 16.68 11.76
CA PRO A 203 16.29 15.67 12.47
C PRO A 203 16.20 14.37 11.67
N GLY A 204 16.28 13.23 12.36
CA GLY A 204 16.16 11.90 11.76
C GLY A 204 15.70 10.86 12.79
N ASP A 205 16.26 9.66 12.68
CA ASP A 205 15.84 8.49 13.44
C ASP A 205 16.03 8.68 14.97
N ALA A 206 17.07 9.40 15.40
CA ALA A 206 17.32 9.64 16.83
C ALA A 206 16.19 10.48 17.47
N GLU A 207 15.76 11.55 16.81
CA GLU A 207 14.67 12.42 17.26
C GLU A 207 13.33 11.67 17.29
N ALA A 208 13.05 10.84 16.28
CA ALA A 208 11.85 10.02 16.24
C ALA A 208 11.82 9.02 17.43
N LYS A 209 12.97 8.41 17.76
CA LYS A 209 13.10 7.51 18.91
C LYS A 209 12.86 8.23 20.24
N VAL A 210 13.37 9.45 20.39
CA VAL A 210 13.11 10.28 21.59
C VAL A 210 11.62 10.59 21.74
N LYS A 211 10.95 11.02 20.66
CA LYS A 211 9.49 11.28 20.69
C LYS A 211 8.70 10.04 21.13
N MET A 212 9.05 8.87 20.62
CA MET A 212 8.44 7.61 21.03
C MET A 212 8.60 7.37 22.55
N HIS A 213 9.82 7.49 23.08
CA HIS A 213 10.06 7.29 24.51
C HIS A 213 9.30 8.32 25.38
N LEU A 214 9.19 9.57 24.92
CA LEU A 214 8.42 10.61 25.61
C LEU A 214 6.92 10.28 25.63
N ASN A 215 6.35 9.80 24.52
CA ASN A 215 4.95 9.37 24.49
C ASN A 215 4.66 8.22 25.48
N ASN A 216 5.57 7.25 25.57
CA ASN A 216 5.44 6.16 26.55
C ASN A 216 5.48 6.69 28.00
N MET A 217 6.35 7.67 28.28
CA MET A 217 6.41 8.32 29.59
C MET A 217 5.21 9.24 29.87
N ASP A 218 4.63 9.88 28.86
CA ASP A 218 3.41 10.68 28.99
C ASP A 218 2.24 9.80 29.47
N ALA A 219 2.02 8.65 28.83
CA ALA A 219 0.99 7.69 29.23
C ALA A 219 1.18 7.23 30.68
N ALA A 220 2.41 6.90 31.07
CA ALA A 220 2.73 6.50 32.43
C ALA A 220 2.56 7.64 33.46
N ALA A 221 2.93 8.88 33.12
CA ALA A 221 2.73 10.04 33.97
C ALA A 221 1.23 10.34 34.16
N GLU A 222 0.42 10.16 33.13
CA GLU A 222 -1.03 10.31 33.21
C GLU A 222 -1.68 9.19 34.04
N ALA A 223 -1.22 7.94 33.87
CA ALA A 223 -1.65 6.81 34.70
C ALA A 223 -1.36 7.07 36.19
N LEU A 224 -0.19 7.64 36.52
CA LEU A 224 0.16 8.07 37.88
C LEU A 224 -0.75 9.20 38.38
N LYS A 225 -1.11 10.18 37.56
CA LYS A 225 -2.00 11.27 37.98
C LYS A 225 -3.42 10.78 38.28
N ASN A 226 -3.93 9.89 37.43
CA ASN A 226 -5.34 9.48 37.46
C ASN A 226 -5.58 8.20 38.29
N GLY A 227 -4.53 7.56 38.81
CA GLY A 227 -4.65 6.30 39.56
C GLY A 227 -5.12 5.13 38.69
N SER A 228 -4.67 5.09 37.43
CA SER A 228 -5.05 4.05 36.47
C SER A 228 -4.38 2.71 36.77
N GLY A 229 -4.97 1.62 36.25
CA GLY A 229 -4.41 0.27 36.37
C GLY A 229 -3.11 0.07 35.58
N LEU A 230 -2.50 -1.11 35.71
CA LEU A 230 -1.21 -1.45 35.06
C LEU A 230 -1.25 -1.34 33.52
N ASP A 231 -2.42 -1.51 32.90
CA ASP A 231 -2.58 -1.40 31.44
C ASP A 231 -2.19 0.00 30.91
N ALA A 232 -2.47 1.05 31.67
CA ALA A 232 -2.24 2.42 31.23
C ALA A 232 -0.75 2.82 31.17
N ALA A 233 0.14 1.98 31.69
CA ALA A 233 1.58 2.24 31.75
C ALA A 233 2.42 1.06 31.22
N GLU A 234 1.85 0.20 30.36
CA GLU A 234 2.50 -1.03 29.93
C GLU A 234 3.84 -0.82 29.21
N ASP A 235 3.96 0.22 28.39
CA ASP A 235 5.19 0.51 27.61
C ASP A 235 6.41 0.80 28.51
N VAL A 236 6.20 1.30 29.73
CA VAL A 236 7.27 1.50 30.73
C VAL A 236 7.37 0.32 31.71
N LEU A 237 6.25 -0.31 32.05
CA LEU A 237 6.21 -1.45 32.97
C LEU A 237 6.87 -2.69 32.38
N GLN A 238 6.59 -3.03 31.12
CA GLN A 238 7.14 -4.21 30.46
C GLN A 238 8.67 -4.29 30.52
N PRO A 239 9.44 -3.27 30.07
CA PRO A 239 10.90 -3.31 30.19
C PRO A 239 11.40 -3.25 31.62
N TYR A 240 10.64 -2.67 32.55
CA TYR A 240 10.98 -2.68 33.98
C TYR A 240 10.83 -4.09 34.58
N LEU A 241 9.70 -4.75 34.37
CA LEU A 241 9.46 -6.13 34.82
C LEU A 241 10.46 -7.10 34.21
N ASP A 242 10.76 -6.95 32.92
CA ASP A 242 11.79 -7.72 32.21
C ASP A 242 13.17 -7.55 32.86
N SER A 243 13.53 -6.34 33.30
CA SER A 243 14.80 -6.11 34.00
C SER A 243 14.91 -6.81 35.35
N LEU A 244 13.78 -7.06 36.02
CA LEU A 244 13.73 -7.71 37.33
C LEU A 244 13.61 -9.23 37.23
N TYR A 245 12.81 -9.71 36.27
CA TYR A 245 12.26 -11.07 36.30
C TYR A 245 12.51 -11.87 35.03
N LYS A 246 13.27 -11.36 34.06
CA LYS A 246 13.57 -12.11 32.82
C LYS A 246 14.11 -13.52 33.09
N GLU A 247 14.94 -13.69 34.12
CA GLU A 247 15.59 -14.97 34.44
C GLU A 247 14.66 -15.95 35.20
N THR A 248 13.53 -15.46 35.73
CA THR A 248 12.60 -16.30 36.51
C THR A 248 11.54 -16.97 35.65
N ILE A 249 11.44 -16.62 34.37
CA ILE A 249 10.47 -17.20 33.45
C ILE A 249 10.94 -18.59 33.03
N ASP A 250 10.09 -19.58 33.26
CA ASP A 250 10.26 -20.91 32.67
C ASP A 250 10.02 -20.82 31.16
N THR A 251 11.03 -21.22 30.40
CA THR A 251 11.04 -21.21 28.93
C THR A 251 11.07 -22.63 28.35
N SER A 252 10.91 -23.66 29.20
CA SER A 252 10.73 -25.04 28.75
C SER A 252 9.45 -25.21 27.93
N ASP A 253 8.39 -24.48 28.31
CA ASP A 253 7.21 -24.30 27.49
C ASP A 253 7.45 -23.20 26.45
N GLN A 254 7.71 -23.61 25.20
CA GLN A 254 7.98 -22.68 24.11
C GLN A 254 6.71 -21.97 23.60
N THR A 255 5.50 -22.32 24.07
CA THR A 255 4.25 -21.66 23.64
C THR A 255 4.26 -20.17 23.91
N ILE A 256 4.95 -19.73 24.96
CA ILE A 256 5.20 -18.30 25.26
C ILE A 256 5.72 -17.53 24.05
N PHE A 257 6.59 -18.15 23.23
CA PHE A 257 7.13 -17.55 22.01
C PHE A 257 6.26 -17.91 20.81
N THR A 258 5.88 -19.18 20.65
CA THR A 258 5.23 -19.62 19.42
C THR A 258 3.83 -19.02 19.22
N ASP A 259 3.10 -18.74 20.29
CA ASP A 259 1.75 -18.16 20.18
C ASP A 259 1.78 -16.73 19.61
N LEU A 260 2.78 -15.94 20.00
CA LEU A 260 3.04 -14.64 19.40
C LEU A 260 3.36 -14.82 17.91
N THR A 261 4.29 -15.71 17.58
CA THR A 261 4.75 -15.88 16.19
C THR A 261 3.66 -16.37 15.25
N LYS A 262 2.83 -17.35 15.67
CA LYS A 262 1.71 -17.86 14.87
C LYS A 262 0.66 -16.78 14.63
N THR A 263 0.36 -15.98 15.65
CA THR A 263 -0.59 -14.87 15.53
C THR A 263 -0.08 -13.82 14.52
N MET A 264 1.19 -13.45 14.62
CA MET A 264 1.81 -12.46 13.73
C MET A 264 2.04 -13.01 12.32
N GLU A 265 2.31 -14.31 12.18
CA GLU A 265 2.39 -15.01 10.90
C GLU A 265 1.06 -14.94 10.16
N GLN A 266 -0.05 -15.27 10.84
CA GLN A 266 -1.38 -15.15 10.25
C GLN A 266 -1.68 -13.72 9.83
N ALA A 267 -1.41 -12.73 10.71
CA ALA A 267 -1.61 -11.33 10.39
C ALA A 267 -0.78 -10.88 9.17
N PHE A 268 0.45 -11.37 9.02
CA PHE A 268 1.26 -11.13 7.84
C PHE A 268 0.66 -11.76 6.58
N ALA A 269 0.20 -13.01 6.67
CA ALA A 269 -0.45 -13.69 5.54
C ALA A 269 -1.72 -12.96 5.09
N ASP A 270 -2.54 -12.51 6.03
CA ASP A 270 -3.75 -11.72 5.77
C ASP A 270 -3.40 -10.39 5.09
N ASP A 271 -2.34 -9.70 5.53
CA ASP A 271 -1.86 -8.47 4.89
C ASP A 271 -1.37 -8.72 3.45
N MET A 272 -0.67 -9.84 3.20
CA MET A 272 -0.19 -10.21 1.86
C MET A 272 -1.37 -10.54 0.93
N GLU A 273 -2.37 -11.27 1.41
CA GLU A 273 -3.60 -11.55 0.68
C GLU A 273 -4.35 -10.26 0.34
N ALA A 274 -4.50 -9.35 1.31
CA ALA A 274 -5.13 -8.05 1.11
C ALA A 274 -4.43 -7.19 0.05
N LEU A 275 -3.11 -7.37 -0.13
CA LEU A 275 -2.29 -6.72 -1.16
C LEU A 275 -2.21 -7.49 -2.49
N ASN A 276 -2.98 -8.56 -2.64
CA ASN A 276 -2.99 -9.45 -3.82
C ASN A 276 -1.61 -10.08 -4.11
N VAL A 277 -0.82 -10.35 -3.08
CA VAL A 277 0.46 -11.07 -3.19
C VAL A 277 0.17 -12.57 -3.27
N LEU A 278 0.79 -13.26 -4.23
CA LEU A 278 0.66 -14.71 -4.34
C LEU A 278 1.35 -15.41 -3.16
N PRO A 279 0.74 -16.45 -2.56
CA PRO A 279 1.39 -17.22 -1.52
C PRO A 279 2.67 -17.90 -2.06
N PRO A 280 3.71 -18.07 -1.22
CA PRO A 280 4.87 -18.89 -1.58
C PRO A 280 4.49 -20.33 -1.90
N ASP A 281 5.27 -20.99 -2.75
CA ASP A 281 5.08 -22.42 -3.05
C ASP A 281 5.48 -23.29 -1.84
N VAL A 282 6.48 -22.82 -1.07
CA VAL A 282 6.94 -23.44 0.18
C VAL A 282 7.18 -22.38 1.24
N ILE A 283 6.67 -22.62 2.45
CA ILE A 283 6.96 -21.85 3.65
C ILE A 283 7.84 -22.69 4.59
N THR A 284 8.85 -22.08 5.17
CA THR A 284 9.75 -22.71 6.17
C THR A 284 9.76 -21.89 7.47
N ARG A 285 9.97 -22.54 8.62
CA ARG A 285 10.02 -21.90 9.94
C ARG A 285 11.27 -22.35 10.68
N VAL A 286 11.93 -21.45 11.39
CA VAL A 286 13.20 -21.74 12.07
C VAL A 286 13.03 -22.84 13.10
N THR A 287 11.94 -22.80 13.87
CA THR A 287 11.63 -23.81 14.90
C THR A 287 11.52 -25.23 14.34
N GLU A 288 11.20 -25.40 13.06
CA GLU A 288 11.09 -26.70 12.38
C GLU A 288 12.44 -27.22 11.86
N TYR A 289 13.50 -26.40 11.84
CA TYR A 289 14.80 -26.70 11.23
C TYR A 289 15.98 -26.74 12.21
N VAL A 290 15.75 -26.56 13.51
CA VAL A 290 16.84 -26.49 14.50
C VAL A 290 17.80 -27.69 14.44
N PRO A 291 17.35 -28.96 14.32
CA PRO A 291 18.27 -30.09 14.17
C PRO A 291 19.15 -30.00 12.91
N GLN A 292 18.58 -29.58 11.79
CA GLN A 292 19.29 -29.39 10.51
C GLN A 292 20.30 -28.25 10.62
N ILE A 293 19.94 -27.17 11.33
CA ILE A 293 20.85 -26.05 11.60
C ILE A 293 22.06 -26.54 12.38
N VAL A 294 21.85 -27.32 13.44
CA VAL A 294 22.96 -27.89 14.23
C VAL A 294 23.89 -28.73 13.34
N ALA A 295 23.33 -29.63 12.53
CA ALA A 295 24.13 -30.47 11.63
C ALA A 295 24.91 -29.65 10.57
N PHE A 296 24.30 -28.58 10.07
CA PHE A 296 24.94 -27.68 9.10
C PHE A 296 26.13 -26.94 9.74
N VAL A 297 25.94 -26.42 10.95
CA VAL A 297 27.01 -25.75 11.72
C VAL A 297 28.15 -26.72 12.06
N GLU A 298 27.85 -27.95 12.46
CA GLU A 298 28.87 -28.98 12.67
C GLU A 298 29.73 -29.20 11.43
N GLN A 299 29.12 -29.21 10.24
CA GLN A 299 29.85 -29.39 9.00
C GLN A 299 30.75 -28.19 8.67
N ILE A 300 30.30 -26.96 8.93
CA ILE A 300 31.14 -25.75 8.78
C ILE A 300 32.34 -25.80 9.75
N ILE A 301 32.15 -26.26 10.99
CA ILE A 301 33.24 -26.47 11.96
C ILE A 301 34.22 -27.53 11.43
N GLN A 302 33.73 -28.67 10.94
CA GLN A 302 34.57 -29.74 10.40
C GLN A 302 35.44 -29.29 9.22
N LYS A 303 34.92 -28.35 8.41
CA LYS A 303 35.66 -27.72 7.31
C LYS A 303 36.63 -26.61 7.75
N GLY A 304 36.62 -26.25 9.03
CA GLY A 304 37.53 -25.26 9.61
C GLY A 304 37.08 -23.81 9.43
N PHE A 305 35.81 -23.57 9.08
CA PHE A 305 35.25 -22.22 8.86
C PHE A 305 34.43 -21.70 10.04
N ALA A 306 34.33 -22.47 11.12
CA ALA A 306 33.68 -22.05 12.35
C ALA A 306 34.43 -22.60 13.57
N TYR A 307 34.22 -21.96 14.72
CA TYR A 307 34.80 -22.37 15.99
C TYR A 307 33.81 -22.17 17.14
N GLU A 308 33.90 -23.04 18.13
CA GLU A 308 33.16 -22.91 19.39
C GLU A 308 33.93 -22.01 20.36
N ALA A 309 33.18 -21.19 21.11
CA ALA A 309 33.67 -20.42 22.24
C ALA A 309 32.54 -20.21 23.26
N ASP A 310 32.77 -20.62 24.52
CA ASP A 310 31.87 -20.43 25.67
C ASP A 310 30.42 -20.94 25.48
N GLY A 311 30.24 -21.99 24.69
CA GLY A 311 28.96 -22.61 24.33
C GLY A 311 28.23 -21.95 23.16
N SER A 312 28.86 -20.97 22.51
CA SER A 312 28.42 -20.37 21.24
C SER A 312 29.33 -20.80 20.10
N VAL A 313 28.86 -20.71 18.86
CA VAL A 313 29.66 -21.03 17.67
C VAL A 313 29.69 -19.81 16.76
N TYR A 314 30.88 -19.44 16.30
CA TYR A 314 31.12 -18.29 15.44
C TYR A 314 31.69 -18.72 14.09
N PHE A 315 31.32 -18.00 13.04
CA PHE A 315 31.92 -18.11 11.72
C PHE A 315 33.28 -17.41 11.69
N ASP A 316 34.31 -18.09 11.19
CA ASP A 316 35.67 -17.56 11.08
C ASP A 316 35.89 -16.96 9.69
N ILE A 317 35.63 -15.65 9.55
CA ILE A 317 35.82 -14.93 8.28
C ILE A 317 37.27 -15.08 7.81
N GLY A 318 38.22 -15.09 8.75
CA GLY A 318 39.63 -15.25 8.45
C GLY A 318 40.00 -16.56 7.80
N ALA A 319 39.47 -17.66 8.33
CA ALA A 319 39.66 -18.98 7.74
C ALA A 319 38.99 -19.06 6.36
N PHE A 320 37.79 -18.50 6.20
CA PHE A 320 37.06 -18.48 4.94
C PHE A 320 37.82 -17.74 3.83
N GLU A 321 38.35 -16.56 4.13
CA GLU A 321 39.15 -15.78 3.18
C GLU A 321 40.50 -16.43 2.88
N LYS A 322 41.15 -17.03 3.89
CA LYS A 322 42.41 -17.76 3.70
C LYS A 322 42.26 -18.99 2.79
N ALA A 323 41.08 -19.59 2.75
CA ALA A 323 40.75 -20.69 1.85
C ALA A 323 40.46 -20.24 0.40
N GLY A 324 40.57 -18.93 0.11
CA GLY A 324 40.41 -18.38 -1.24
C GLY A 324 38.99 -17.91 -1.57
N ASN A 325 38.09 -17.84 -0.59
CA ASN A 325 36.76 -17.27 -0.77
C ASN A 325 36.75 -15.78 -0.41
N THR A 326 35.71 -15.06 -0.82
CA THR A 326 35.59 -13.62 -0.65
C THR A 326 34.46 -13.32 0.33
N TYR A 327 34.74 -12.56 1.39
CA TYR A 327 33.72 -12.13 2.35
C TYR A 327 33.36 -10.65 2.22
N ALA A 328 32.04 -10.42 2.35
CA ALA A 328 31.24 -9.25 1.99
C ALA A 328 31.27 -8.96 0.47
N ARG A 329 30.56 -9.79 -0.32
CA ARG A 329 30.47 -9.67 -1.78
C ARG A 329 29.33 -8.76 -2.22
N LEU A 330 28.25 -8.65 -1.45
CA LEU A 330 27.08 -7.85 -1.80
C LEU A 330 27.27 -6.38 -1.44
N ARG A 331 27.81 -6.11 -0.24
CA ARG A 331 28.16 -4.74 0.23
C ARG A 331 29.60 -4.71 0.80
N PRO A 332 30.64 -4.82 -0.04
CA PRO A 332 32.03 -4.82 0.42
C PRO A 332 32.40 -3.58 1.25
N GLU A 333 31.77 -2.44 0.98
CA GLU A 333 31.98 -1.19 1.72
C GLU A 333 31.42 -1.23 3.15
N SER A 334 30.43 -2.08 3.42
CA SER A 334 29.81 -2.25 4.74
C SER A 334 30.53 -3.28 5.62
N LYS A 335 31.52 -4.01 5.09
CA LYS A 335 32.23 -5.10 5.79
C LYS A 335 32.75 -4.72 7.18
N ASN A 336 33.11 -3.46 7.41
CA ASN A 336 33.65 -2.97 8.68
C ASN A 336 32.69 -2.01 9.41
N ASP A 337 31.43 -1.95 9.00
CA ASP A 337 30.41 -1.17 9.69
C ASP A 337 30.00 -1.89 10.99
N THR A 338 30.53 -1.43 12.11
CA THR A 338 30.31 -2.03 13.42
C THR A 338 28.84 -1.95 13.85
N ALA A 339 28.12 -0.90 13.46
CA ALA A 339 26.72 -0.74 13.84
C ALA A 339 25.83 -1.78 13.14
N LEU A 340 26.05 -2.01 11.84
CA LEU A 340 25.33 -3.04 11.09
C LEU A 340 25.69 -4.45 11.56
N GLN A 341 26.97 -4.70 11.90
CA GLN A 341 27.40 -5.97 12.48
C GLN A 341 26.73 -6.24 13.83
N GLU A 342 26.70 -5.26 14.73
CA GLU A 342 26.03 -5.37 16.03
C GLU A 342 24.51 -5.58 15.89
N GLU A 343 23.87 -4.92 14.92
CA GLU A 343 22.45 -5.14 14.60
C GLU A 343 22.21 -6.59 14.16
N GLY A 344 23.06 -7.15 13.29
CA GLY A 344 22.96 -8.54 12.85
C GLY A 344 23.17 -9.57 13.96
N GLU A 345 24.00 -9.26 14.95
CA GLU A 345 24.23 -10.11 16.12
C GLU A 345 23.05 -10.12 17.10
N GLY A 346 22.22 -9.09 17.10
CA GLY A 346 21.04 -8.99 17.95
C GLY A 346 21.34 -8.51 19.38
N SER A 347 20.33 -7.88 19.98
CA SER A 347 20.44 -7.15 21.25
C SER A 347 20.77 -8.02 22.47
N LEU A 348 20.51 -9.33 22.43
CA LEU A 348 20.78 -10.25 23.55
C LEU A 348 22.23 -10.78 23.54
N SER A 349 22.98 -10.49 22.46
CA SER A 349 24.31 -11.04 22.17
C SER A 349 25.48 -10.09 22.50
N THR A 350 25.22 -8.84 22.89
CA THR A 350 26.22 -7.78 23.14
C THR A 350 27.25 -8.08 24.25
N ALA A 351 27.08 -9.17 25.00
CA ALA A 351 27.98 -9.63 26.05
C ALA A 351 28.56 -11.04 25.81
N LEU A 352 28.39 -11.62 24.62
CA LEU A 352 29.01 -12.90 24.29
C LEU A 352 30.49 -12.66 23.92
N GLY A 353 31.38 -12.94 24.87
CA GLY A 353 32.83 -12.92 24.66
C GLY A 353 33.30 -14.10 23.81
N GLY A 354 34.59 -14.11 23.46
CA GLY A 354 35.23 -15.28 22.84
C GLY A 354 35.37 -15.23 21.31
N LYS A 355 34.90 -14.17 20.64
CA LYS A 355 35.19 -13.95 19.23
C LYS A 355 36.68 -13.74 19.01
N LYS A 356 37.28 -14.46 18.06
CA LYS A 356 38.66 -14.24 17.60
C LYS A 356 38.81 -12.88 16.92
N ARG A 357 37.76 -12.39 16.26
CA ARG A 357 37.73 -11.11 15.53
C ARG A 357 36.39 -10.42 15.73
N SER A 358 36.39 -9.09 15.70
CA SER A 358 35.17 -8.29 15.89
C SER A 358 34.10 -8.56 14.83
N GLY A 359 34.51 -8.80 13.58
CA GLY A 359 33.59 -9.07 12.46
C GLY A 359 33.04 -10.50 12.41
N ASP A 360 33.60 -11.45 13.17
CA ASP A 360 33.08 -12.82 13.20
C ASP A 360 31.64 -12.82 13.77
N PHE A 361 30.75 -13.62 13.18
CA PHE A 361 29.33 -13.60 13.51
C PHE A 361 28.83 -14.96 14.02
N ALA A 362 27.79 -14.94 14.85
CA ALA A 362 27.29 -16.13 15.51
C ALA A 362 26.49 -17.04 14.57
N LEU A 363 26.85 -18.32 14.53
CA LEU A 363 26.07 -19.40 13.92
C LEU A 363 25.13 -20.03 14.96
N TRP A 364 25.61 -20.18 16.18
CA TRP A 364 24.85 -20.70 17.31
C TRP A 364 25.12 -19.84 18.55
N LYS A 365 24.08 -19.48 19.28
CA LYS A 365 24.16 -18.63 20.46
C LYS A 365 23.76 -19.42 21.69
N LYS A 366 24.61 -19.43 22.71
CA LYS A 366 24.25 -19.96 24.03
C LYS A 366 23.06 -19.20 24.60
N SER A 367 22.03 -19.92 25.04
CA SER A 367 20.84 -19.31 25.63
C SER A 367 21.08 -19.01 27.12
N LYS A 368 20.61 -17.85 27.55
CA LYS A 368 20.59 -17.44 28.96
C LYS A 368 19.25 -17.84 29.62
N PRO A 369 19.17 -17.89 30.96
CA PRO A 369 17.89 -18.06 31.64
C PRO A 369 16.86 -17.04 31.15
N GLY A 370 15.65 -17.51 30.84
CA GLY A 370 14.58 -16.68 30.26
C GLY A 370 14.64 -16.50 28.74
N GLU A 371 15.51 -17.21 28.03
CA GLU A 371 15.54 -17.28 26.57
C GLU A 371 15.15 -18.71 26.11
N PRO A 372 14.52 -18.89 24.93
CA PRO A 372 14.26 -20.21 24.38
C PRO A 372 15.58 -20.95 24.12
N TYR A 373 15.54 -22.26 24.20
CA TYR A 373 16.72 -23.09 23.96
C TYR A 373 16.36 -24.43 23.31
N TRP A 374 17.35 -24.97 22.62
CA TRP A 374 17.37 -26.30 22.04
C TRP A 374 18.68 -27.00 22.40
N PRO A 375 18.67 -28.34 22.51
CA PRO A 375 19.88 -29.10 22.74
C PRO A 375 20.79 -29.05 21.50
N SER A 376 22.09 -28.91 21.73
CA SER A 376 23.14 -29.00 20.70
C SER A 376 24.43 -29.60 21.27
N PRO A 377 25.38 -30.02 20.43
CA PRO A 377 26.71 -30.47 20.87
C PRO A 377 27.48 -29.44 21.70
N TRP A 378 27.14 -28.15 21.58
CA TRP A 378 27.80 -27.04 22.29
C TRP A 378 27.01 -26.57 23.52
N GLY A 379 25.98 -27.32 23.92
CA GLY A 379 25.09 -27.00 25.02
C GLY A 379 23.75 -26.40 24.58
N ALA A 380 22.93 -26.00 25.55
CA ALA A 380 21.63 -25.41 25.28
C ALA A 380 21.78 -24.01 24.66
N GLY A 381 21.16 -23.80 23.50
CA GLY A 381 21.25 -22.54 22.78
C GLY A 381 20.19 -22.38 21.72
N ARG A 382 20.39 -21.40 20.83
CA ARG A 382 19.49 -21.07 19.72
C ARG A 382 20.31 -20.69 18.48
N PRO A 383 19.72 -20.78 17.28
CA PRO A 383 20.40 -20.35 16.06
C PRO A 383 20.74 -18.84 16.08
N GLY A 384 21.78 -18.47 15.34
CA GLY A 384 21.99 -17.08 14.92
C GLY A 384 21.12 -16.73 13.71
N TRP A 385 20.72 -15.47 13.59
CA TRP A 385 19.75 -15.01 12.58
C TRP A 385 20.09 -15.44 11.14
N HIS A 386 21.37 -15.37 10.76
CA HIS A 386 21.82 -15.65 9.40
C HIS A 386 21.77 -17.15 9.03
N ILE A 387 22.11 -18.05 9.98
CA ILE A 387 22.27 -19.48 9.68
C ILE A 387 20.94 -20.15 9.31
N GLU A 388 19.84 -19.56 9.77
CA GLU A 388 18.48 -20.02 9.53
C GLU A 388 18.18 -20.09 8.03
N CYS A 389 18.36 -18.97 7.33
CA CYS A 389 18.07 -18.85 5.90
C CYS A 389 19.01 -19.71 5.05
N SER A 390 20.31 -19.73 5.38
CA SER A 390 21.30 -20.60 4.73
C SER A 390 20.86 -22.07 4.71
N VAL A 391 20.38 -22.57 5.85
CA VAL A 391 19.97 -23.97 6.02
C VAL A 391 18.64 -24.24 5.33
N MET A 392 17.61 -23.41 5.59
CA MET A 392 16.27 -23.62 5.02
C MET A 392 16.28 -23.51 3.50
N ALA A 393 16.99 -22.53 2.94
CA ALA A 393 17.09 -22.35 1.50
C ALA A 393 17.90 -23.47 0.84
N SER A 394 19.01 -23.90 1.43
CA SER A 394 19.82 -25.02 0.92
C SER A 394 19.09 -26.36 0.98
N ASP A 395 18.30 -26.61 2.03
CA ASP A 395 17.47 -27.82 2.13
C ASP A 395 16.41 -27.88 1.02
N LYS A 396 15.79 -26.74 0.68
CA LYS A 396 14.70 -26.69 -0.29
C LYS A 396 15.14 -26.54 -1.75
N LEU A 397 16.21 -25.80 -2.01
CA LEU A 397 16.65 -25.46 -3.38
C LEU A 397 17.97 -26.11 -3.79
N GLY A 398 18.68 -26.73 -2.84
CA GLY A 398 19.93 -27.45 -3.05
C GLY A 398 21.17 -26.57 -2.92
N GLU A 399 22.29 -27.06 -3.45
CA GLU A 399 23.60 -26.41 -3.33
C GLU A 399 23.76 -25.13 -4.15
N GLN A 400 22.87 -24.87 -5.11
CA GLN A 400 22.87 -23.65 -5.92
C GLN A 400 21.45 -23.26 -6.29
N MET A 401 21.06 -21.99 -6.14
CA MET A 401 19.77 -21.46 -6.60
C MET A 401 19.94 -20.30 -7.61
N ASP A 402 18.87 -20.01 -8.35
CA ASP A 402 18.88 -18.94 -9.34
C ASP A 402 18.80 -17.57 -8.69
N ILE A 403 17.77 -17.35 -7.88
CA ILE A 403 17.45 -16.05 -7.31
C ILE A 403 17.38 -16.14 -5.79
N HIS A 404 18.03 -15.20 -5.12
CA HIS A 404 17.78 -14.91 -3.72
C HIS A 404 17.38 -13.43 -3.55
N SER A 405 16.34 -13.13 -2.78
CA SER A 405 15.84 -11.76 -2.65
C SER A 405 15.45 -11.34 -1.23
N GLY A 406 15.44 -10.03 -1.01
CA GLY A 406 14.96 -9.39 0.22
C GLY A 406 15.03 -7.87 0.14
N GLY A 407 14.75 -7.17 1.25
CA GLY A 407 14.99 -5.73 1.32
C GLY A 407 16.48 -5.40 1.22
N ILE A 408 16.84 -4.21 0.72
CA ILE A 408 18.24 -3.78 0.58
C ILE A 408 19.00 -3.70 1.92
N ASP A 409 18.30 -3.55 3.04
CA ASP A 409 18.84 -3.69 4.40
C ASP A 409 19.35 -5.10 4.71
N LEU A 410 18.81 -6.14 4.05
CA LEU A 410 19.28 -7.50 4.24
C LEU A 410 20.55 -7.81 3.46
N ALA A 411 20.96 -6.95 2.50
CA ALA A 411 22.18 -7.18 1.73
C ALA A 411 23.41 -7.32 2.64
N PHE A 412 23.49 -6.51 3.70
CA PHE A 412 24.51 -6.64 4.72
C PHE A 412 23.97 -6.31 6.13
N PRO A 413 24.33 -7.09 7.16
CA PRO A 413 25.21 -8.26 7.09
C PRO A 413 24.50 -9.55 6.67
N HIS A 414 23.16 -9.57 6.57
CA HIS A 414 22.38 -10.81 6.52
C HIS A 414 22.71 -11.72 5.33
N HIS A 415 22.47 -11.28 4.09
CA HIS A 415 22.72 -12.10 2.91
C HIS A 415 24.22 -12.32 2.61
N ASP A 416 25.09 -11.37 2.98
CA ASP A 416 26.54 -11.57 2.90
C ASP A 416 27.01 -12.68 3.85
N ASN A 417 26.40 -12.78 5.04
CA ASN A 417 26.64 -13.87 5.98
C ASN A 417 26.04 -15.19 5.49
N GLU A 418 24.86 -15.17 4.87
CA GLU A 418 24.25 -16.37 4.29
C GLU A 418 25.09 -16.97 3.16
N LEU A 419 25.59 -16.11 2.26
CA LEU A 419 26.54 -16.49 1.22
C LEU A 419 27.75 -17.18 1.83
N ALA A 420 28.39 -16.55 2.81
CA ALA A 420 29.59 -17.08 3.45
C ALA A 420 29.33 -18.43 4.14
N GLN A 421 28.22 -18.55 4.87
CA GLN A 421 27.82 -19.80 5.55
C GLN A 421 27.56 -20.93 4.57
N SER A 422 26.79 -20.66 3.52
CA SER A 422 26.39 -21.67 2.55
C SER A 422 27.55 -22.07 1.64
N GLU A 423 28.35 -21.12 1.17
CA GLU A 423 29.54 -21.41 0.37
C GLU A 423 30.62 -22.11 1.21
N ALA A 424 30.76 -21.82 2.51
CA ALA A 424 31.59 -22.59 3.43
C ALA A 424 31.08 -24.02 3.62
N TYR A 425 29.77 -24.20 3.78
CA TYR A 425 29.15 -25.53 3.88
C TYR A 425 29.33 -26.35 2.62
N PHE A 426 29.24 -25.76 1.42
CA PHE A 426 29.45 -26.45 0.15
C PHE A 426 30.92 -26.45 -0.34
N HIS A 427 31.83 -25.81 0.40
CA HIS A 427 33.23 -25.67 0.00
C HIS A 427 33.91 -27.02 -0.31
N ASP A 428 34.60 -27.07 -1.45
CA ASP A 428 35.46 -28.17 -1.89
C ASP A 428 36.85 -27.60 -2.20
N CYS A 429 37.88 -28.06 -1.48
CA CYS A 429 39.23 -27.48 -1.52
C CYS A 429 39.89 -27.52 -2.91
N CYS A 430 39.35 -28.30 -3.85
CA CYS A 430 39.88 -28.45 -5.19
C CYS A 430 39.07 -27.71 -6.28
N LYS A 431 37.96 -27.05 -5.94
CA LYS A 431 37.02 -26.47 -6.93
C LYS A 431 36.87 -24.94 -6.89
N GLY A 432 37.58 -24.26 -6.00
CA GLY A 432 37.52 -22.81 -5.85
C GLY A 432 36.28 -22.33 -5.07
N GLU A 433 35.99 -21.02 -5.15
CA GLU A 433 34.83 -20.41 -4.50
C GLU A 433 33.53 -20.99 -5.08
N HIS A 434 32.67 -21.53 -4.20
CA HIS A 434 31.39 -22.09 -4.59
C HIS A 434 30.42 -20.97 -5.03
N THR A 435 29.41 -21.27 -5.84
CA THR A 435 28.36 -20.31 -6.18
C THR A 435 27.02 -20.84 -5.67
N TRP A 436 26.62 -20.37 -4.49
CA TRP A 436 25.36 -20.76 -3.87
C TRP A 436 24.15 -20.04 -4.50
N VAL A 437 24.31 -18.76 -4.88
CA VAL A 437 23.25 -17.97 -5.52
C VAL A 437 23.80 -17.31 -6.78
N LYS A 438 23.07 -17.43 -7.89
CA LYS A 438 23.47 -16.81 -9.16
C LYS A 438 23.14 -15.32 -9.21
N TYR A 439 21.96 -14.93 -8.70
CA TYR A 439 21.47 -13.56 -8.74
C TYR A 439 20.79 -13.13 -7.43
N PHE A 440 21.26 -12.03 -6.85
CA PHE A 440 20.58 -11.34 -5.75
C PHE A 440 19.70 -10.18 -6.21
N LEU A 441 18.43 -10.16 -5.78
CA LEU A 441 17.48 -9.08 -6.00
C LEU A 441 17.18 -8.39 -4.67
N HIS A 442 17.65 -7.16 -4.50
CA HIS A 442 17.35 -6.36 -3.32
C HIS A 442 16.38 -5.23 -3.63
N MET A 443 15.24 -5.22 -2.94
CA MET A 443 14.22 -4.19 -3.09
C MET A 443 14.64 -2.91 -2.36
N GLY A 444 14.52 -1.77 -3.03
CA GLY A 444 14.90 -0.48 -2.47
C GLY A 444 14.01 -0.05 -1.30
N HIS A 445 14.55 0.79 -0.41
CA HIS A 445 13.84 1.28 0.77
C HIS A 445 12.59 2.09 0.44
N LEU A 446 11.66 2.11 1.39
CA LEU A 446 10.50 3.00 1.37
C LEU A 446 10.69 4.10 2.43
N SER A 447 10.56 5.36 2.03
CA SER A 447 10.59 6.53 2.92
C SER A 447 9.28 7.32 2.86
N ILE A 448 8.94 7.99 3.97
CA ILE A 448 7.84 8.97 4.04
C ILE A 448 8.41 10.27 4.58
N ALA A 449 8.22 11.37 3.84
CA ALA A 449 8.63 12.72 4.23
C ALA A 449 10.10 12.82 4.73
N GLY A 450 11.02 12.19 3.99
CA GLY A 450 12.45 12.23 4.30
C GLY A 450 12.94 11.38 5.49
N SER A 451 12.07 10.63 6.20
CA SER A 451 12.49 9.70 7.27
C SER A 451 12.33 8.24 6.83
N LYS A 452 13.25 7.37 7.27
CA LYS A 452 13.11 5.92 7.12
C LYS A 452 11.92 5.48 7.99
N MET A 453 11.02 4.69 7.42
CA MET A 453 9.99 4.03 8.24
C MET A 453 10.59 2.80 8.89
N SER A 454 10.46 2.69 10.21
CA SER A 454 10.88 1.49 10.93
C SER A 454 10.05 1.24 12.20
N LYS A 455 9.95 -0.04 12.58
CA LYS A 455 9.24 -0.46 13.79
C LYS A 455 9.86 0.15 15.06
N SER A 456 11.19 0.30 15.10
CA SER A 456 11.92 0.84 16.25
C SER A 456 11.64 2.32 16.51
N LEU A 457 11.14 3.06 15.51
CA LEU A 457 10.80 4.48 15.63
C LEU A 457 9.31 4.74 15.90
N LYS A 458 8.46 3.69 15.89
CA LYS A 458 6.98 3.78 15.91
C LYS A 458 6.42 4.84 14.91
N ASN A 459 7.17 5.18 13.86
CA ASN A 459 6.80 6.15 12.82
C ASN A 459 6.33 5.46 11.53
N PHE A 460 5.92 4.19 11.64
CA PHE A 460 5.49 3.36 10.53
C PHE A 460 3.97 3.38 10.41
N GLN A 461 3.48 3.37 9.17
CA GLN A 461 2.08 3.06 8.90
C GLN A 461 1.98 1.55 8.67
N THR A 462 1.11 0.86 9.42
CA THR A 462 0.83 -0.55 9.15
C THR A 462 0.17 -0.71 7.78
N ILE A 463 0.25 -1.91 7.21
CA ILE A 463 -0.47 -2.20 5.95
C ILE A 463 -1.98 -2.03 6.16
N GLN A 464 -2.50 -2.49 7.30
CA GLN A 464 -3.91 -2.39 7.68
C GLN A 464 -4.38 -0.94 7.76
N ASP A 465 -3.65 -0.07 8.48
CA ASP A 465 -3.98 1.35 8.58
C ASP A 465 -3.93 2.04 7.22
N ALA A 466 -2.93 1.70 6.40
CA ALA A 466 -2.78 2.26 5.07
C ALA A 466 -3.96 1.88 4.16
N LEU A 467 -4.40 0.62 4.20
CA LEU A 467 -5.54 0.12 3.42
C LEU A 467 -6.90 0.63 3.96
N ALA A 468 -7.00 0.88 5.27
CA ALA A 468 -8.21 1.42 5.88
C ALA A 468 -8.41 2.91 5.63
N SER A 469 -7.33 3.67 5.41
CA SER A 469 -7.38 5.15 5.40
C SER A 469 -6.96 5.80 4.09
N THR A 470 -5.91 5.31 3.43
CA THR A 470 -5.14 6.12 2.45
C THR A 470 -5.02 5.47 1.08
N TYR A 471 -4.93 4.14 1.01
CA TYR A 471 -4.64 3.40 -0.21
C TYR A 471 -5.65 2.29 -0.45
N THR A 472 -5.95 2.02 -1.72
CA THR A 472 -6.42 0.69 -2.12
C THR A 472 -5.20 -0.20 -2.41
N ALA A 473 -5.37 -1.52 -2.34
CA ALA A 473 -4.31 -2.48 -2.69
C ALA A 473 -3.78 -2.27 -4.12
N ARG A 474 -4.69 -2.02 -5.07
CA ARG A 474 -4.34 -1.71 -6.46
C ARG A 474 -3.55 -0.40 -6.56
N ASN A 475 -4.00 0.67 -5.90
CA ASN A 475 -3.33 1.95 -5.93
C ASN A 475 -1.90 1.86 -5.39
N MET A 476 -1.71 1.19 -4.26
CA MET A 476 -0.39 0.95 -3.68
C MET A 476 0.54 0.19 -4.63
N ARG A 477 0.01 -0.82 -5.33
CA ARG A 477 0.75 -1.58 -6.34
C ARG A 477 1.12 -0.72 -7.55
N ILE A 478 0.24 0.19 -8.00
CA ILE A 478 0.54 1.18 -9.05
C ILE A 478 1.69 2.09 -8.61
N VAL A 479 1.67 2.61 -7.38
CA VAL A 479 2.76 3.44 -6.83
C VAL A 479 4.11 2.70 -6.94
N PHE A 480 4.14 1.41 -6.60
CA PHE A 480 5.36 0.61 -6.69
C PHE A 480 5.80 0.31 -8.13
N LEU A 481 4.86 0.15 -9.07
CA LEU A 481 5.16 -0.04 -10.49
C LEU A 481 5.74 1.21 -11.17
N LEU A 482 5.38 2.40 -10.67
CA LEU A 482 5.89 3.68 -11.18
C LEU A 482 7.35 3.96 -10.81
N SER A 483 7.94 3.17 -9.91
CA SER A 483 9.35 3.26 -9.51
C SER A 483 10.07 1.95 -9.79
N ARG A 484 11.37 1.98 -10.10
CA ARG A 484 12.17 0.76 -10.29
C ARG A 484 12.21 -0.04 -9.00
N TRP A 485 12.16 -1.37 -9.07
CA TRP A 485 12.07 -2.24 -7.88
C TRP A 485 13.30 -2.15 -6.96
N ASN A 486 14.49 -1.90 -7.53
CA ASN A 486 15.77 -1.81 -6.82
C ASN A 486 16.10 -0.40 -6.30
N ASP A 487 15.32 0.62 -6.69
CA ASP A 487 15.52 2.00 -6.25
C ASP A 487 14.68 2.30 -5.00
N GLY A 488 15.19 3.22 -4.17
CA GLY A 488 14.45 3.78 -3.04
C GLY A 488 13.22 4.56 -3.52
N VAL A 489 12.09 4.39 -2.85
CA VAL A 489 10.82 5.05 -3.16
C VAL A 489 10.43 5.97 -2.02
N GLU A 490 10.22 7.24 -2.34
CA GLU A 490 9.60 8.19 -1.42
C GLU A 490 8.12 8.34 -1.75
N ILE A 491 7.26 8.00 -0.77
CA ILE A 491 5.82 8.19 -0.92
C ILE A 491 5.48 9.64 -0.63
N SER A 492 5.12 10.39 -1.68
CA SER A 492 4.61 11.76 -1.60
C SER A 492 3.13 11.84 -2.01
N PRO A 493 2.40 12.89 -1.60
CA PRO A 493 1.06 13.17 -2.13
C PRO A 493 1.01 13.25 -3.66
N ASP A 494 2.07 13.76 -4.29
CA ASP A 494 2.16 13.84 -5.75
C ASP A 494 2.31 12.46 -6.39
N MET A 495 3.10 11.56 -5.80
CA MET A 495 3.24 10.18 -6.28
C MET A 495 1.89 9.44 -6.24
N ARG A 496 1.11 9.64 -5.17
CA ARG A 496 -0.26 9.12 -5.08
C ARG A 496 -1.15 9.65 -6.19
N LYS A 497 -1.16 10.97 -6.38
CA LYS A 497 -1.96 11.61 -7.43
C LYS A 497 -1.59 11.10 -8.82
N GLN A 498 -0.31 10.80 -9.07
CA GLN A 498 0.13 10.17 -10.33
C GLN A 498 -0.44 8.76 -10.49
N ALA A 499 -0.42 7.94 -9.43
CA ALA A 499 -1.03 6.63 -9.43
C ALA A 499 -2.56 6.69 -9.64
N ASP A 500 -3.26 7.60 -8.97
CA ASP A 500 -4.70 7.81 -9.13
C ASP A 500 -5.07 8.20 -10.56
N ASN A 501 -4.31 9.11 -11.16
CA ASN A 501 -4.51 9.53 -12.55
C ASN A 501 -4.23 8.39 -13.53
N TRP A 502 -3.20 7.57 -13.26
CA TRP A 502 -2.89 6.39 -14.06
C TRP A 502 -4.06 5.40 -14.01
N GLU A 503 -4.53 5.05 -12.80
CA GLU A 503 -5.66 4.14 -12.60
C GLU A 503 -6.92 4.66 -13.30
N THR A 504 -7.27 5.93 -13.08
CA THR A 504 -8.44 6.59 -13.67
C THR A 504 -8.40 6.59 -15.20
N THR A 505 -7.21 6.76 -15.80
CA THR A 505 -7.05 6.73 -17.26
C THR A 505 -7.40 5.36 -17.82
N LEU A 506 -6.97 4.29 -17.15
CA LEU A 506 -7.26 2.92 -17.56
C LEU A 506 -8.73 2.54 -17.28
N ASP A 507 -9.28 2.94 -16.12
CA ASP A 507 -10.71 2.78 -15.79
C ASP A 507 -11.58 3.33 -16.92
N ASN A 508 -11.33 4.59 -17.31
CA ASN A 508 -12.07 5.27 -18.36
C ASN A 508 -11.91 4.58 -19.71
N PHE A 509 -10.68 4.16 -20.04
CA PHE A 509 -10.43 3.43 -21.28
C PHE A 509 -11.23 2.13 -21.35
N PHE A 510 -11.17 1.28 -20.33
CA PHE A 510 -11.93 0.02 -20.31
C PHE A 510 -13.44 0.25 -20.35
N THR A 511 -13.92 1.22 -19.58
CA THR A 511 -15.35 1.59 -19.55
C THR A 511 -15.84 2.03 -20.93
N ASN A 512 -15.06 2.87 -21.61
CA ASN A 512 -15.39 3.33 -22.96
C ASN A 512 -15.41 2.17 -23.98
N ILE A 513 -14.42 1.28 -23.92
CA ILE A 513 -14.37 0.12 -24.83
C ILE A 513 -15.56 -0.82 -24.63
N LYS A 514 -15.89 -1.15 -23.37
CA LYS A 514 -17.06 -1.98 -23.03
C LYS A 514 -18.35 -1.35 -23.54
N ALA A 515 -18.51 -0.04 -23.38
CA ALA A 515 -19.67 0.70 -23.88
C ALA A 515 -19.77 0.61 -25.40
N ARG A 516 -18.67 0.82 -26.14
CA ARG A 516 -18.65 0.71 -27.61
C ARG A 516 -18.95 -0.69 -28.12
N LEU A 517 -18.39 -1.73 -27.49
CA LEU A 517 -18.69 -3.12 -27.84
C LEU A 517 -20.18 -3.43 -27.65
N SER A 518 -20.76 -2.95 -26.55
CA SER A 518 -22.18 -3.11 -26.25
C SER A 518 -23.09 -2.40 -27.27
N GLU A 519 -22.63 -1.31 -27.90
CA GLU A 519 -23.37 -0.66 -29.01
C GLU A 519 -23.32 -1.52 -30.29
N VAL A 520 -22.15 -2.06 -30.63
CA VAL A 520 -21.98 -2.90 -31.83
C VAL A 520 -22.83 -4.15 -31.73
N ASP A 521 -22.81 -4.86 -30.60
CA ASP A 521 -23.62 -6.05 -30.37
C ASP A 521 -25.12 -5.76 -30.53
N ALA A 522 -25.61 -4.62 -30.02
CA ALA A 522 -27.00 -4.20 -30.19
C ALA A 522 -27.35 -3.83 -31.65
N SER A 523 -26.41 -3.23 -32.37
CA SER A 523 -26.59 -2.82 -33.76
C SER A 523 -26.49 -3.98 -34.75
N SER A 524 -25.81 -5.08 -34.39
CA SER A 524 -25.60 -6.26 -35.24
C SER A 524 -26.88 -7.02 -35.62
N SER A 525 -28.02 -6.66 -35.01
CA SER A 525 -29.37 -7.01 -35.46
C SER A 525 -29.80 -6.29 -36.75
N ILE A 526 -28.99 -5.33 -37.26
CA ILE A 526 -29.18 -4.59 -38.52
C ILE A 526 -27.81 -4.45 -39.21
N LYS A 527 -27.64 -5.11 -40.39
CA LYS A 527 -26.46 -5.11 -41.30
C LYS A 527 -25.70 -3.76 -41.33
N ASP A 528 -24.37 -3.69 -41.41
CA ASP A 528 -23.46 -4.30 -42.38
C ASP A 528 -22.01 -4.25 -41.84
N LEU A 529 -21.29 -5.37 -41.84
CA LEU A 529 -19.85 -5.45 -41.55
C LEU A 529 -19.08 -4.98 -42.79
N SER A 530 -18.88 -3.67 -42.92
CA SER A 530 -17.99 -3.11 -43.93
C SER A 530 -16.52 -3.35 -43.53
N LEU A 531 -15.94 -4.41 -44.07
CA LEU A 531 -14.50 -4.61 -44.19
C LEU A 531 -13.94 -3.61 -45.21
N SER A 532 -13.82 -2.34 -44.83
CA SER A 532 -12.95 -1.41 -45.54
C SER A 532 -11.64 -1.29 -44.75
N GLU A 533 -10.50 -1.50 -45.42
CA GLU A 533 -9.17 -1.23 -44.86
C GLU A 533 -9.05 0.27 -44.58
N ASP A 534 -9.49 0.68 -43.40
CA ASP A 534 -9.35 2.04 -42.91
C ASP A 534 -7.86 2.30 -42.58
N ALA A 535 -7.27 3.28 -43.26
CA ALA A 535 -5.89 3.71 -43.00
C ALA A 535 -5.70 4.14 -41.53
N GLY A 536 -6.76 4.59 -40.85
CA GLY A 536 -6.75 4.88 -39.42
C GLY A 536 -6.57 3.64 -38.54
N ALA A 537 -7.20 2.51 -38.89
CA ALA A 537 -7.02 1.24 -38.18
C ALA A 537 -5.57 0.74 -38.28
N LYS A 538 -4.93 0.94 -39.44
CA LYS A 538 -3.53 0.58 -39.66
C LYS A 538 -2.60 1.33 -38.70
N GLY A 539 -2.81 2.63 -38.49
CA GLY A 539 -2.00 3.43 -37.55
C GLY A 539 -2.08 2.93 -36.10
N LEU A 540 -3.28 2.61 -35.60
CA LEU A 540 -3.44 2.05 -34.26
C LEU A 540 -2.79 0.66 -34.13
N LEU A 541 -2.93 -0.19 -35.15
CA LEU A 541 -2.32 -1.53 -35.14
C LEU A 541 -0.79 -1.46 -35.17
N ASP A 542 -0.20 -0.52 -35.92
CA ASP A 542 1.24 -0.28 -35.91
C ASP A 542 1.72 0.19 -34.52
N ASP A 543 0.99 1.13 -33.89
CA ASP A 543 1.25 1.56 -32.52
C ASP A 543 1.13 0.41 -31.52
N PHE A 544 0.15 -0.49 -31.73
CA PHE A 544 -0.07 -1.65 -30.88
C PHE A 544 1.09 -2.66 -30.98
N GLU A 545 1.56 -2.96 -32.18
CA GLU A 545 2.72 -3.83 -32.38
C GLU A 545 4.01 -3.21 -31.83
N GLN A 546 4.17 -1.89 -31.95
CA GLN A 546 5.29 -1.19 -31.33
C GLN A 546 5.22 -1.24 -29.80
N ALA A 547 4.05 -1.02 -29.20
CA ALA A 547 3.85 -1.12 -27.76
C ALA A 547 4.18 -2.52 -27.22
N LYS A 548 3.87 -3.60 -27.96
CA LYS A 548 4.28 -4.96 -27.59
C LYS A 548 5.80 -5.11 -27.52
N LYS A 549 6.51 -4.58 -28.52
CA LYS A 549 7.99 -4.62 -28.58
C LYS A 549 8.63 -3.77 -27.48
N ASP A 550 8.11 -2.56 -27.26
CA ASP A 550 8.61 -1.65 -26.24
C ASP A 550 8.39 -2.23 -24.83
N LEU A 551 7.23 -2.85 -24.59
CA LEU A 551 6.95 -3.55 -23.34
C LEU A 551 7.88 -4.74 -23.13
N ASP A 552 8.07 -5.59 -24.15
CA ASP A 552 9.00 -6.74 -24.07
C ASP A 552 10.43 -6.28 -23.76
N ALA A 553 10.90 -5.22 -24.43
CA ALA A 553 12.21 -4.63 -24.19
C ALA A 553 12.35 -4.09 -22.75
N ALA A 554 11.34 -3.40 -22.23
CA ALA A 554 11.32 -2.90 -20.87
C ALA A 554 11.36 -4.03 -19.84
N LEU A 555 10.53 -5.07 -20.01
CA LEU A 555 10.46 -6.19 -19.08
C LEU A 555 11.72 -7.08 -19.11
N ARG A 556 12.37 -7.22 -20.28
CA ARG A 556 13.67 -7.90 -20.40
C ARG A 556 14.83 -7.11 -19.79
N ASN A 557 14.71 -5.78 -19.72
CA ASN A 557 15.70 -4.94 -19.08
C ASN A 557 15.45 -4.83 -17.57
N SER A 558 15.75 -5.89 -16.83
CA SER A 558 15.64 -5.94 -15.37
C SER A 558 14.25 -5.58 -14.86
N PHE A 559 13.20 -6.02 -15.57
CA PHE A 559 11.80 -5.77 -15.21
C PHE A 559 11.50 -4.27 -15.03
N ASP A 560 11.86 -3.42 -16.01
CA ASP A 560 11.63 -1.96 -15.95
C ASP A 560 10.13 -1.64 -16.04
N THR A 561 9.45 -1.75 -14.89
CA THR A 561 8.01 -1.48 -14.75
C THR A 561 7.66 -0.01 -14.97
N PRO A 562 8.48 1.00 -14.60
CA PRO A 562 8.15 2.40 -14.91
C PRO A 562 8.00 2.63 -16.42
N THR A 563 8.92 2.09 -17.22
CA THR A 563 8.87 2.19 -18.68
C THR A 563 7.66 1.41 -19.23
N ALA A 564 7.40 0.21 -18.70
CA ALA A 564 6.21 -0.56 -19.07
C ALA A 564 4.90 0.21 -18.82
N MET A 565 4.78 0.88 -17.68
CA MET A 565 3.61 1.70 -17.32
C MET A 565 3.42 2.88 -18.28
N GLN A 566 4.51 3.49 -18.76
CA GLN A 566 4.47 4.56 -19.77
C GLN A 566 4.05 4.04 -21.15
N VAL A 567 4.53 2.86 -21.56
CA VAL A 567 4.13 2.20 -22.81
C VAL A 567 2.61 1.96 -22.84
N LEU A 568 2.06 1.45 -21.72
CA LEU A 568 0.61 1.24 -21.59
C LEU A 568 -0.17 2.55 -21.71
N LEU A 569 0.25 3.62 -21.01
CA LEU A 569 -0.42 4.92 -21.11
C LEU A 569 -0.38 5.50 -22.52
N LYS A 570 0.78 5.40 -23.20
CA LYS A 570 0.93 5.88 -24.58
C LYS A 570 -0.03 5.15 -25.51
N LEU A 571 -0.10 3.82 -25.43
CA LEU A 571 -1.02 3.02 -26.25
C LEU A 571 -2.48 3.36 -25.96
N VAL A 572 -2.86 3.47 -24.68
CA VAL A 572 -4.22 3.84 -24.27
C VAL A 572 -4.60 5.23 -24.78
N ARG A 573 -3.68 6.20 -24.73
CA ARG A 573 -3.91 7.53 -25.30
C ARG A 573 -4.17 7.46 -26.81
N ASN A 574 -3.35 6.71 -27.56
CA ASN A 574 -3.52 6.58 -29.00
C ASN A 574 -4.82 5.86 -29.35
N ALA A 575 -5.18 4.82 -28.60
CA ALA A 575 -6.46 4.12 -28.73
C ALA A 575 -7.65 5.04 -28.45
N ASN A 576 -7.58 5.90 -27.43
CA ASN A 576 -8.62 6.90 -27.15
C ASN A 576 -8.76 7.95 -28.26
N ILE A 577 -7.65 8.38 -28.88
CA ILE A 577 -7.68 9.27 -30.04
C ILE A 577 -8.38 8.57 -31.22
N TYR A 578 -7.98 7.32 -31.51
CA TYR A 578 -8.60 6.53 -32.58
C TYR A 578 -10.10 6.29 -32.35
N MET A 579 -10.50 6.00 -31.11
CA MET A 579 -11.90 5.78 -30.72
C MET A 579 -12.80 6.99 -30.99
N ASN A 580 -12.25 8.20 -30.99
CA ASN A 580 -12.97 9.44 -31.27
C ASN A 580 -12.83 9.89 -32.74
N SER A 581 -12.22 9.07 -33.60
CA SER A 581 -12.23 9.28 -35.06
C SER A 581 -13.60 8.91 -35.65
N GLY A 582 -13.84 9.26 -36.93
CA GLY A 582 -15.18 9.19 -37.52
C GLY A 582 -15.82 7.80 -37.57
N ASN A 583 -15.06 6.73 -37.85
CA ASN A 583 -15.57 5.36 -37.89
C ASN A 583 -14.52 4.35 -37.40
N PRO A 584 -14.30 4.23 -36.08
CA PRO A 584 -13.24 3.40 -35.55
C PRO A 584 -13.54 1.90 -35.68
N ASN A 585 -12.53 1.12 -36.06
CA ASN A 585 -12.59 -0.33 -36.00
C ASN A 585 -12.60 -0.79 -34.53
N VAL A 586 -13.77 -1.24 -34.07
CA VAL A 586 -13.99 -1.66 -32.69
C VAL A 586 -13.22 -2.95 -32.33
N GLN A 587 -13.00 -3.86 -33.28
CA GLN A 587 -12.21 -5.09 -33.05
C GLN A 587 -10.73 -4.79 -32.78
N ALA A 588 -10.17 -3.79 -33.47
CA ALA A 588 -8.80 -3.33 -33.22
C ALA A 588 -8.67 -2.73 -31.81
N LEU A 589 -9.64 -1.91 -31.40
CA LEU A 589 -9.72 -1.33 -30.06
C LEU A 589 -9.89 -2.41 -28.96
N GLU A 590 -10.75 -3.41 -29.20
CA GLU A 590 -10.91 -4.55 -28.31
C GLU A 590 -9.61 -5.34 -28.14
N SER A 591 -8.88 -5.58 -29.23
CA SER A 591 -7.60 -6.29 -29.20
C SER A 591 -6.57 -5.57 -28.33
N VAL A 592 -6.49 -4.24 -28.45
CA VAL A 592 -5.67 -3.40 -27.56
C VAL A 592 -6.13 -3.54 -26.12
N ALA A 593 -7.43 -3.39 -25.86
CA ALA A 593 -7.96 -3.41 -24.50
C ALA A 593 -7.75 -4.77 -23.81
N ARG A 594 -7.92 -5.88 -24.52
CA ARG A 594 -7.64 -7.24 -24.01
C ARG A 594 -6.15 -7.44 -23.72
N TRP A 595 -5.27 -6.94 -24.58
CA TRP A 595 -3.84 -7.01 -24.30
C TRP A 595 -3.44 -6.17 -23.09
N VAL A 596 -3.93 -4.94 -22.98
CA VAL A 596 -3.71 -4.09 -21.80
C VAL A 596 -4.25 -4.81 -20.55
N THR A 597 -5.43 -5.40 -20.62
CA THR A 597 -6.04 -6.21 -19.54
C THR A 597 -5.12 -7.36 -19.10
N LYS A 598 -4.53 -8.09 -20.05
CA LYS A 598 -3.56 -9.13 -19.77
C LYS A 598 -2.34 -8.58 -19.01
N ILE A 599 -1.75 -7.49 -19.49
CA ILE A 599 -0.53 -6.94 -18.86
C ILE A 599 -0.80 -6.43 -17.43
N VAL A 600 -1.90 -5.70 -17.22
CA VAL A 600 -2.27 -5.23 -15.87
C VAL A 600 -2.69 -6.37 -14.94
N GLY A 601 -3.25 -7.46 -15.49
CA GLY A 601 -3.50 -8.71 -14.78
C GLY A 601 -2.20 -9.42 -14.35
N ILE A 602 -1.19 -9.46 -15.23
CA ILE A 602 0.16 -9.97 -14.89
C ILE A 602 0.79 -9.12 -13.79
N PHE A 603 0.65 -7.79 -13.85
CA PHE A 603 1.12 -6.91 -12.77
C PHE A 603 0.32 -7.07 -11.48
N GLY A 604 -0.78 -7.83 -11.47
CA GLY A 604 -1.63 -8.08 -10.31
C GLY A 604 -2.46 -6.86 -9.89
N LEU A 605 -2.80 -5.98 -10.83
CA LEU A 605 -3.67 -4.83 -10.59
C LEU A 605 -5.15 -5.24 -10.47
N ASP A 606 -5.50 -6.47 -10.81
CA ASP A 606 -6.84 -7.02 -10.58
C ASP A 606 -6.73 -8.33 -9.79
N ALA A 607 -7.24 -8.32 -8.56
CA ALA A 607 -7.26 -9.50 -7.70
C ALA A 607 -8.16 -10.62 -8.24
N SER A 608 -9.15 -10.28 -9.08
CA SER A 608 -10.03 -11.28 -9.70
C SER A 608 -9.44 -11.89 -10.97
N ALA A 609 -8.41 -11.27 -11.55
CA ALA A 609 -7.87 -11.68 -12.82
C ALA A 609 -6.96 -12.90 -12.67
N GLN A 610 -7.23 -13.94 -13.47
CA GLN A 610 -6.47 -15.19 -13.46
C GLN A 610 -5.86 -15.46 -14.84
N PRO A 611 -4.67 -16.08 -14.93
CA PRO A 611 -4.12 -16.58 -16.18
C PRO A 611 -5.15 -17.46 -16.92
N PRO A 612 -5.31 -17.36 -18.25
CA PRO A 612 -4.51 -16.57 -19.19
C PRO A 612 -4.95 -15.11 -19.39
N TYR A 613 -5.72 -14.53 -18.45
CA TYR A 613 -6.17 -13.14 -18.42
C TYR A 613 -7.04 -12.73 -19.62
N GLN A 614 -8.07 -13.52 -19.90
CA GLN A 614 -8.97 -13.33 -21.06
C GLN A 614 -10.08 -12.29 -20.87
N GLY A 615 -10.17 -11.68 -19.69
CA GLY A 615 -11.15 -10.63 -19.39
C GLY A 615 -10.98 -9.36 -20.24
N LEU A 616 -11.87 -8.40 -20.01
CA LEU A 616 -11.79 -7.06 -20.58
C LEU A 616 -11.92 -6.02 -19.47
N GLY A 617 -10.84 -5.26 -19.26
CA GLY A 617 -10.65 -4.43 -18.09
C GLY A 617 -10.51 -5.25 -16.82
N TRP A 618 -10.34 -4.55 -15.70
CA TRP A 618 -10.35 -5.18 -14.39
C TRP A 618 -11.73 -5.11 -13.74
N SER A 619 -12.00 -6.03 -12.81
CA SER A 619 -13.23 -6.02 -12.04
C SER A 619 -13.38 -4.70 -11.25
N SER A 620 -14.61 -4.17 -11.27
CA SER A 620 -15.05 -3.21 -10.25
C SER A 620 -15.17 -3.95 -8.93
N ALA A 621 -14.78 -3.34 -7.80
CA ALA A 621 -14.91 -3.94 -6.46
C ALA A 621 -16.34 -4.42 -6.14
N THR A 622 -17.35 -3.93 -6.87
CA THR A 622 -18.75 -4.35 -6.77
C THR A 622 -19.08 -5.64 -7.54
N ALA A 623 -18.30 -5.98 -8.57
CA ALA A 623 -18.54 -7.14 -9.44
C ALA A 623 -18.06 -8.46 -8.80
N SER A 624 -16.96 -8.43 -8.05
CA SER A 624 -16.40 -9.60 -7.35
C SER A 624 -17.35 -10.17 -6.28
N ASN A 625 -18.18 -9.35 -5.63
CA ASN A 625 -19.19 -9.80 -4.68
C ASN A 625 -20.54 -10.20 -5.34
N LYS A 626 -20.72 -9.99 -6.64
CA LYS A 626 -22.00 -10.22 -7.36
C LYS A 626 -22.00 -11.43 -8.30
N ALA A 627 -20.90 -12.17 -8.42
CA ALA A 627 -20.78 -13.31 -9.34
C ALA A 627 -21.74 -14.49 -9.04
N ASN A 628 -22.47 -14.46 -7.91
CA ASN A 628 -23.45 -15.47 -7.50
C ASN A 628 -24.88 -14.91 -7.30
N VAL A 629 -25.20 -13.75 -7.86
CA VAL A 629 -26.56 -13.20 -7.78
C VAL A 629 -27.43 -13.81 -8.86
N ASP A 630 -28.60 -14.31 -8.46
CA ASP A 630 -29.67 -14.77 -9.34
C ASP A 630 -30.02 -13.73 -10.44
N PRO A 631 -30.15 -14.12 -11.73
CA PRO A 631 -30.37 -13.19 -12.84
C PRO A 631 -31.54 -12.22 -12.64
N GLN A 632 -32.66 -12.69 -12.10
CA GLN A 632 -33.84 -11.85 -11.81
C GLN A 632 -33.53 -10.83 -10.72
N THR A 633 -32.79 -11.25 -9.70
CA THR A 633 -32.32 -10.36 -8.62
C THR A 633 -31.36 -9.29 -9.15
N ALA A 634 -30.50 -9.64 -10.12
CA ALA A 634 -29.56 -8.70 -10.72
C ALA A 634 -30.25 -7.56 -11.51
N VAL A 635 -31.37 -7.85 -12.17
CA VAL A 635 -32.08 -6.86 -13.03
C VAL A 635 -33.22 -6.10 -12.35
N LYS A 636 -33.68 -6.58 -11.18
CA LYS A 636 -34.88 -6.08 -10.49
C LYS A 636 -34.94 -4.56 -10.34
N LEU A 637 -33.83 -3.92 -9.96
CA LEU A 637 -33.79 -2.47 -9.76
C LEU A 637 -33.87 -1.70 -11.08
N TYR A 638 -33.21 -2.20 -12.13
CA TYR A 638 -33.26 -1.59 -13.47
C TYR A 638 -34.67 -1.72 -14.09
N ALA A 639 -35.32 -2.87 -13.91
CA ALA A 639 -36.69 -3.09 -14.35
C ALA A 639 -37.68 -2.17 -13.61
N ALA A 640 -37.48 -1.93 -12.31
CA ALA A 640 -38.30 -1.00 -11.54
C ALA A 640 -38.16 0.44 -12.06
N VAL A 641 -36.94 0.91 -12.32
CA VAL A 641 -36.67 2.24 -12.90
C VAL A 641 -37.32 2.38 -14.28
N PHE A 642 -37.16 1.38 -15.16
CA PHE A 642 -37.79 1.40 -16.48
C PHE A 642 -39.32 1.54 -16.39
N ASN A 643 -39.96 0.74 -15.55
CA ASN A 643 -41.41 0.78 -15.38
C ASN A 643 -41.91 2.12 -14.81
N GLN A 644 -41.19 2.69 -13.85
CA GLN A 644 -41.50 4.01 -13.31
C GLN A 644 -41.39 5.09 -14.41
N VAL A 645 -40.27 5.12 -15.15
CA VAL A 645 -40.05 6.07 -16.24
C VAL A 645 -41.12 5.93 -17.32
N LYS A 646 -41.46 4.69 -17.71
CA LYS A 646 -42.51 4.41 -18.69
C LYS A 646 -43.86 5.00 -18.29
N GLN A 647 -44.26 4.85 -17.03
CA GLN A 647 -45.52 5.42 -16.50
C GLN A 647 -45.50 6.94 -16.47
N GLU A 648 -44.41 7.54 -16.01
CA GLU A 648 -44.27 9.00 -15.94
C GLU A 648 -44.27 9.63 -17.34
N VAL A 649 -43.60 9.00 -18.31
CA VAL A 649 -43.63 9.45 -19.71
C VAL A 649 -45.03 9.36 -20.30
N ALA A 650 -45.76 8.27 -20.04
CA ALA A 650 -47.15 8.14 -20.48
C ALA A 650 -48.07 9.22 -19.88
N SER A 651 -47.79 9.68 -18.65
CA SER A 651 -48.56 10.72 -17.98
C SER A 651 -48.37 12.14 -18.55
N LEU A 652 -47.31 12.36 -19.34
CA LEU A 652 -47.04 13.64 -19.99
C LEU A 652 -47.91 13.90 -21.24
N ASP A 653 -48.69 12.89 -21.68
CA ASP A 653 -49.64 12.96 -22.80
C ASP A 653 -49.06 13.61 -24.08
N LEU A 654 -47.85 13.16 -24.47
CA LEU A 654 -47.13 13.70 -25.61
C LEU A 654 -47.70 13.15 -26.94
N SER A 655 -47.87 14.02 -27.93
CA SER A 655 -48.45 13.67 -29.24
C SER A 655 -47.46 13.06 -30.24
N GLY A 656 -46.19 12.86 -29.86
CA GLY A 656 -45.14 12.33 -30.73
C GLY A 656 -45.35 10.85 -31.11
N GLU A 657 -45.38 10.55 -32.41
CA GLU A 657 -45.57 9.20 -32.96
C GLU A 657 -44.44 8.23 -32.55
N SER A 658 -43.20 8.73 -32.42
CA SER A 658 -42.05 7.97 -31.93
C SER A 658 -42.17 7.57 -30.46
N ILE A 659 -42.61 8.48 -29.58
CA ILE A 659 -42.80 8.21 -28.15
C ILE A 659 -43.91 7.17 -27.96
N LYS A 660 -45.03 7.31 -28.68
CA LYS A 660 -46.12 6.32 -28.64
C LYS A 660 -45.64 4.94 -29.08
N SER A 661 -44.91 4.88 -30.20
CA SER A 661 -44.28 3.65 -30.67
C SER A 661 -43.33 3.04 -29.64
N LEU A 662 -42.46 3.84 -29.00
CA LEU A 662 -41.55 3.36 -27.96
C LEU A 662 -42.28 2.82 -26.72
N LEU A 663 -43.35 3.49 -26.27
CA LEU A 663 -44.15 3.05 -25.12
C LEU A 663 -44.89 1.72 -25.40
N GLU A 664 -45.34 1.51 -26.64
CA GLU A 664 -46.09 0.31 -27.06
C GLU A 664 -45.19 -0.86 -27.46
N GLN A 665 -44.03 -0.60 -28.08
CA GLN A 665 -43.21 -1.63 -28.74
C GLN A 665 -41.94 -2.03 -27.96
N GLN A 666 -41.48 -1.25 -26.97
CA GLN A 666 -40.35 -1.68 -26.13
C GLN A 666 -40.76 -2.83 -25.20
N ASN A 667 -40.06 -3.96 -25.33
CA ASN A 667 -40.20 -5.14 -24.48
C ASN A 667 -38.83 -5.64 -23.99
N PRO A 668 -38.16 -4.90 -23.09
CA PRO A 668 -36.86 -5.30 -22.53
C PRO A 668 -36.93 -6.63 -21.75
N GLU A 669 -38.11 -7.02 -21.25
CA GLU A 669 -38.34 -8.28 -20.56
C GLU A 669 -38.14 -9.50 -21.50
N ALA A 670 -38.53 -9.39 -22.77
CA ALA A 670 -38.31 -10.45 -23.75
C ALA A 670 -36.82 -10.64 -24.08
N GLU A 671 -36.08 -9.55 -24.30
CA GLU A 671 -34.64 -9.57 -24.55
C GLU A 671 -33.88 -10.13 -23.32
N PHE A 672 -34.29 -9.74 -22.11
CA PHE A 672 -33.76 -10.33 -20.87
C PHE A 672 -34.01 -11.84 -20.78
N ALA A 673 -35.23 -12.30 -21.09
CA ALA A 673 -35.56 -13.73 -21.04
C ALA A 673 -34.74 -14.56 -22.04
N GLU A 674 -34.40 -13.99 -23.20
CA GLU A 674 -33.49 -14.63 -24.16
C GLU A 674 -32.06 -14.75 -23.63
N LEU A 675 -31.54 -13.67 -23.03
CA LEU A 675 -30.21 -13.66 -22.40
C LEU A 675 -30.14 -14.67 -21.25
N GLU A 676 -31.15 -14.71 -20.38
CA GLU A 676 -31.24 -15.67 -19.30
C GLU A 676 -31.24 -17.11 -19.83
N LYS A 677 -32.04 -17.38 -20.86
CA LYS A 677 -32.10 -18.70 -21.51
C LYS A 677 -30.79 -19.11 -22.17
N SER A 678 -29.99 -18.15 -22.63
CA SER A 678 -28.65 -18.40 -23.18
C SER A 678 -27.62 -18.78 -22.11
N GLY A 679 -27.96 -18.64 -20.82
CA GLY A 679 -27.07 -18.91 -19.70
C GLY A 679 -26.13 -17.75 -19.36
N GLU A 680 -26.44 -16.53 -19.82
CA GLU A 680 -25.68 -15.33 -19.46
C GLU A 680 -25.80 -15.05 -17.96
N LYS A 681 -24.66 -14.74 -17.32
CA LYS A 681 -24.56 -14.51 -15.86
C LYS A 681 -23.98 -13.15 -15.52
N ASP A 682 -23.47 -12.42 -16.50
CA ASP A 682 -22.96 -11.07 -16.30
C ASP A 682 -24.13 -10.11 -15.99
N ALA A 683 -24.13 -9.56 -14.78
CA ALA A 683 -25.18 -8.66 -14.31
C ALA A 683 -25.29 -7.37 -15.14
N GLU A 684 -24.19 -6.86 -15.70
CA GLU A 684 -24.21 -5.68 -16.56
C GLU A 684 -24.92 -6.01 -17.87
N LYS A 685 -24.59 -7.15 -18.49
CA LYS A 685 -25.24 -7.61 -19.72
C LYS A 685 -26.72 -7.91 -19.52
N LEU A 686 -27.09 -8.58 -18.43
CA LEU A 686 -28.48 -8.87 -18.09
C LEU A 686 -29.31 -7.59 -17.88
N ALA A 687 -28.69 -6.51 -17.36
CA ALA A 687 -29.35 -5.23 -17.13
C ALA A 687 -29.49 -4.35 -18.39
N LEU A 688 -28.66 -4.57 -19.42
CA LEU A 688 -28.62 -3.74 -20.63
C LEU A 688 -29.98 -3.54 -21.33
N PRO A 689 -30.86 -4.55 -21.48
CA PRO A 689 -32.16 -4.34 -22.12
C PRO A 689 -32.99 -3.23 -21.47
N PHE A 690 -33.10 -3.26 -20.14
CA PHE A 690 -33.86 -2.27 -19.36
C PHE A 690 -33.20 -0.88 -19.41
N ILE A 691 -31.87 -0.83 -19.32
CA ILE A 691 -31.11 0.43 -19.36
C ILE A 691 -31.24 1.09 -20.74
N ARG A 692 -31.06 0.32 -21.82
CA ARG A 692 -31.21 0.80 -23.20
C ARG A 692 -32.62 1.31 -23.46
N ALA A 693 -33.64 0.59 -22.98
CA ALA A 693 -35.04 1.00 -23.10
C ALA A 693 -35.29 2.35 -22.39
N THR A 694 -34.82 2.48 -21.15
CA THR A 694 -34.90 3.71 -20.34
C THR A 694 -34.15 4.88 -21.01
N SER A 695 -32.93 4.65 -21.50
CA SER A 695 -32.13 5.67 -22.18
C SER A 695 -32.80 6.15 -23.48
N LYS A 696 -33.35 5.23 -24.28
CA LYS A 696 -34.08 5.58 -25.52
C LYS A 696 -35.29 6.46 -25.23
N LEU A 697 -36.08 6.14 -24.20
CA LEU A 697 -37.23 6.97 -23.80
C LEU A 697 -36.77 8.39 -23.42
N ARG A 698 -35.72 8.50 -22.60
CA ARG A 698 -35.14 9.80 -22.22
C ARG A 698 -34.62 10.60 -23.42
N ASP A 699 -33.89 9.96 -24.33
CA ASP A 699 -33.31 10.64 -25.48
C ASP A 699 -34.40 11.16 -26.42
N GLU A 700 -35.45 10.37 -26.64
CA GLU A 700 -36.62 10.78 -27.44
C GLU A 700 -37.39 11.94 -26.77
N LEU A 701 -37.58 11.89 -25.45
CA LEU A 701 -38.15 13.01 -24.68
C LEU A 701 -37.37 14.30 -24.90
N ARG A 702 -36.03 14.27 -24.84
CA ARG A 702 -35.20 15.46 -25.09
C ARG A 702 -35.24 15.91 -26.55
N ALA A 703 -35.37 14.97 -27.49
CA ALA A 703 -35.52 15.29 -28.91
C ALA A 703 -36.80 16.09 -29.17
N THR A 704 -37.91 15.81 -28.46
CA THR A 704 -39.15 16.61 -28.60
C THR A 704 -39.01 18.08 -28.21
N ILE A 705 -38.11 18.41 -27.29
CA ILE A 705 -37.78 19.79 -26.93
C ILE A 705 -36.93 20.43 -28.04
N SER A 706 -35.98 19.66 -28.58
CA SER A 706 -34.98 20.15 -29.53
C SER A 706 -35.54 20.32 -30.94
N SER A 707 -36.59 19.57 -31.30
CA SER A 707 -37.27 19.63 -32.60
C SER A 707 -38.17 20.87 -32.81
N GLY A 708 -38.25 21.77 -31.83
CA GLY A 708 -39.00 23.02 -31.94
C GLY A 708 -40.51 22.87 -31.84
N ALA A 709 -41.01 21.74 -31.34
CA ALA A 709 -42.43 21.55 -31.07
C ALA A 709 -42.95 22.61 -30.09
N ALA A 710 -44.11 23.20 -30.39
CA ALA A 710 -44.77 24.18 -29.51
C ALA A 710 -45.36 23.48 -28.27
N LEU A 711 -44.50 23.13 -27.32
CA LEU A 711 -44.86 22.53 -26.04
C LEU A 711 -45.20 23.60 -25.01
N ASP A 712 -46.16 23.32 -24.12
CA ASP A 712 -46.43 24.15 -22.95
C ASP A 712 -45.14 24.29 -22.10
N PRO A 713 -44.78 25.51 -21.63
CA PRO A 713 -43.62 25.74 -20.77
C PRO A 713 -43.53 24.80 -19.55
N LYS A 714 -44.67 24.43 -18.94
CA LYS A 714 -44.72 23.50 -17.80
C LYS A 714 -44.35 22.08 -18.24
N VAL A 715 -44.82 21.64 -19.41
CA VAL A 715 -44.49 20.33 -19.98
C VAL A 715 -43.00 20.29 -20.34
N LYS A 716 -42.46 21.35 -20.93
CA LYS A 716 -41.02 21.48 -21.20
C LYS A 716 -40.17 21.38 -19.93
N GLN A 717 -40.60 22.04 -18.85
CA GLN A 717 -39.91 21.96 -17.56
C GLN A 717 -39.99 20.55 -16.95
N ALA A 718 -41.14 19.88 -17.05
CA ALA A 718 -41.32 18.51 -16.58
C ALA A 718 -40.45 17.51 -17.35
N ILE A 719 -40.36 17.65 -18.68
CA ILE A 719 -39.49 16.81 -19.52
C ILE A 719 -38.02 16.99 -19.14
N LEU A 720 -37.54 18.23 -18.96
CA LEU A 720 -36.17 18.49 -18.54
C LEU A 720 -35.88 17.91 -17.16
N ALA A 721 -36.77 18.14 -16.19
CA ALA A 721 -36.63 17.61 -14.83
C ALA A 721 -36.60 16.07 -14.80
N LEU A 722 -37.48 15.42 -15.56
CA LEU A 722 -37.50 13.96 -15.69
C LEU A 722 -36.22 13.45 -16.36
N SER A 723 -35.78 14.09 -17.45
CA SER A 723 -34.56 13.69 -18.18
C SER A 723 -33.30 13.84 -17.33
N ASP A 724 -33.23 14.88 -16.49
CA ASP A 724 -32.14 15.10 -15.55
C ASP A 724 -32.23 14.10 -14.38
N ARG A 725 -33.42 13.79 -13.85
CA ARG A 725 -33.58 12.76 -12.81
C ARG A 725 -33.11 11.39 -13.28
N ILE A 726 -33.50 10.98 -14.49
CA ILE A 726 -33.10 9.70 -15.08
C ILE A 726 -31.57 9.61 -15.20
N ARG A 727 -30.93 10.67 -15.71
CA ARG A 727 -29.47 10.70 -15.90
C ARG A 727 -28.72 10.77 -14.57
N ASP A 728 -29.08 11.74 -13.72
CA ASP A 728 -28.26 12.17 -12.59
C ASP A 728 -28.59 11.42 -11.28
N TYR A 729 -29.71 10.67 -11.23
CA TYR A 729 -30.17 9.91 -10.06
C TYR A 729 -30.57 8.47 -10.42
N ASP A 730 -31.66 8.26 -11.17
CA ASP A 730 -32.28 6.93 -11.31
C ASP A 730 -31.29 5.88 -11.86
N LEU A 731 -30.51 6.23 -12.87
CA LEU A 731 -29.47 5.34 -13.43
C LEU A 731 -28.13 5.47 -12.69
N THR A 732 -27.77 6.67 -12.27
CA THR A 732 -26.51 6.96 -11.54
C THR A 732 -26.42 6.17 -10.24
N ASP A 733 -27.50 6.11 -9.45
CA ASP A 733 -27.56 5.40 -8.17
C ASP A 733 -27.50 3.86 -8.37
N LEU A 734 -27.77 3.37 -9.58
CA LEU A 734 -27.62 1.97 -9.97
C LEU A 734 -26.25 1.66 -10.61
N GLY A 735 -25.36 2.65 -10.74
CA GLY A 735 -24.05 2.46 -11.35
C GLY A 735 -24.04 2.58 -12.87
N VAL A 736 -24.96 3.36 -13.44
CA VAL A 736 -25.07 3.60 -14.87
C VAL A 736 -24.91 5.10 -15.15
N GLN A 737 -23.91 5.44 -15.95
CA GLN A 737 -23.69 6.80 -16.45
C GLN A 737 -24.15 6.89 -17.91
N LEU A 738 -24.89 7.96 -18.23
CA LEU A 738 -25.26 8.30 -19.60
C LEU A 738 -24.44 9.49 -20.10
N ASP A 739 -23.68 9.27 -21.16
CA ASP A 739 -22.92 10.33 -21.84
C ASP A 739 -23.69 10.83 -23.06
N ASP A 740 -24.15 12.08 -22.99
CA ASP A 740 -24.88 12.75 -24.07
C ASP A 740 -23.96 13.00 -25.28
N ARG A 741 -24.41 12.65 -26.48
CA ARG A 741 -23.69 12.89 -27.75
C ARG A 741 -24.36 14.01 -28.56
N VAL A 742 -23.56 14.73 -29.35
CA VAL A 742 -24.05 15.81 -30.23
C VAL A 742 -24.92 15.22 -31.36
N ASP A 743 -24.48 14.10 -31.94
CA ASP A 743 -25.16 13.39 -33.02
C ASP A 743 -25.32 11.90 -32.65
N GLY A 744 -26.44 11.54 -32.01
CA GLY A 744 -26.81 10.14 -31.71
C GLY A 744 -27.35 9.89 -30.30
N PRO A 745 -27.77 8.65 -29.99
CA PRO A 745 -28.29 8.29 -28.68
C PRO A 745 -27.21 8.38 -27.60
N SER A 746 -27.59 8.45 -26.33
CA SER A 746 -26.64 8.51 -25.22
C SER A 746 -25.80 7.23 -25.12
N LEU A 747 -24.52 7.37 -24.81
CA LEU A 747 -23.62 6.23 -24.58
C LEU A 747 -23.80 5.72 -23.14
N VAL A 748 -24.14 4.45 -22.99
CA VAL A 748 -24.33 3.79 -21.68
C VAL A 748 -23.00 3.28 -21.15
N LYS A 749 -22.64 3.68 -19.93
CA LYS A 749 -21.42 3.25 -19.24
C LYS A 749 -21.75 2.66 -17.88
N PHE A 750 -21.18 1.50 -17.57
CA PHE A 750 -21.22 0.93 -16.23
C PHE A 750 -20.05 1.47 -15.40
N VAL A 751 -20.36 2.08 -14.28
CA VAL A 751 -19.40 2.66 -13.34
C VAL A 751 -19.89 2.34 -11.92
N PRO A 752 -19.04 1.92 -10.98
CA PRO A 752 -19.51 1.63 -9.62
C PRO A 752 -20.33 2.79 -9.04
N ALA A 753 -21.55 2.49 -8.56
CA ALA A 753 -22.50 3.50 -8.06
C ALA A 753 -21.89 4.43 -7.01
N ALA A 754 -21.06 3.88 -6.10
CA ALA A 754 -20.35 4.66 -5.10
C ALA A 754 -19.45 5.76 -5.71
N LYS A 755 -18.74 5.47 -6.82
CA LYS A 755 -17.92 6.47 -7.53
C LYS A 755 -18.79 7.56 -8.16
N LEU A 756 -19.92 7.19 -8.76
CA LEU A 756 -20.84 8.14 -9.38
C LEU A 756 -21.50 9.05 -8.33
N ILE A 757 -21.95 8.48 -7.22
CA ILE A 757 -22.55 9.21 -6.10
C ILE A 757 -21.53 10.17 -5.48
N GLN A 758 -20.30 9.70 -5.21
CA GLN A 758 -19.22 10.54 -4.70
C GLN A 758 -18.92 11.71 -5.66
N ALA A 759 -18.79 11.46 -6.97
CA ALA A 759 -18.54 12.50 -7.95
C ALA A 759 -19.68 13.56 -7.99
N ARG A 760 -20.93 13.12 -7.82
CA ARG A 760 -22.11 14.00 -7.71
C ARG A 760 -22.03 14.87 -6.45
N GLU A 761 -21.71 14.28 -5.30
CA GLU A 761 -21.56 14.97 -4.02
C GLU A 761 -20.39 15.96 -4.02
N GLU A 762 -19.24 15.58 -4.57
CA GLU A 762 -18.07 16.45 -4.72
C GLU A 762 -18.37 17.65 -5.62
N LYS A 763 -19.07 17.43 -6.75
CA LYS A 763 -19.51 18.51 -7.63
C LYS A 763 -20.48 19.45 -6.91
N ALA A 764 -21.42 18.92 -6.12
CA ALA A 764 -22.33 19.71 -5.31
C ALA A 764 -21.59 20.52 -4.24
N ALA A 765 -20.62 19.91 -3.54
CA ALA A 765 -19.77 20.57 -2.55
C ALA A 765 -18.93 21.69 -3.18
N LEU A 766 -18.33 21.46 -4.35
CA LEU A 766 -17.57 22.49 -5.08
C LEU A 766 -18.45 23.65 -5.52
N LEU A 767 -19.68 23.39 -5.98
CA LEU A 767 -20.63 24.44 -6.33
C LEU A 767 -21.08 25.23 -5.10
N ALA A 768 -21.34 24.56 -3.97
CA ALA A 768 -21.65 25.19 -2.70
C ALA A 768 -20.47 26.06 -2.19
N GLU A 769 -19.24 25.57 -2.33
CA GLU A 769 -18.03 26.31 -1.97
C GLU A 769 -17.84 27.55 -2.85
N LYS A 770 -17.97 27.41 -4.17
CA LYS A 770 -17.92 28.56 -5.10
C LYS A 770 -19.01 29.58 -4.79
N ALA A 771 -20.21 29.13 -4.44
CA ALA A 771 -21.30 30.00 -4.02
C ALA A 771 -20.97 30.73 -2.71
N ARG A 772 -20.41 30.02 -1.72
CA ARG A 772 -19.95 30.59 -0.45
C ARG A 772 -18.86 31.63 -0.68
N GLN A 773 -17.82 31.31 -1.46
CA GLN A 773 -16.73 32.24 -1.81
C GLN A 773 -17.25 33.48 -2.55
N LYS A 774 -18.20 33.31 -3.48
CA LYS A 774 -18.82 34.44 -4.18
C LYS A 774 -19.59 35.34 -3.22
N GLU A 775 -20.31 34.76 -2.26
CA GLU A 775 -21.07 35.50 -1.25
C GLU A 775 -20.16 36.18 -0.22
N GLU A 776 -19.10 35.52 0.23
CA GLU A 776 -18.07 36.10 1.10
C GLU A 776 -17.33 37.24 0.40
N ALA A 777 -16.95 37.07 -0.87
CA ALA A 777 -16.34 38.13 -1.67
C ALA A 777 -17.27 39.33 -1.85
N ARG A 778 -18.59 39.09 -2.04
CA ARG A 778 -19.60 40.15 -2.09
C ARG A 778 -19.66 40.92 -0.77
N LYS A 779 -19.80 40.23 0.37
CA LYS A 779 -19.83 40.83 1.71
C LYS A 779 -18.53 41.58 2.04
N ALA A 780 -17.38 41.03 1.68
CA ALA A 780 -16.08 41.67 1.89
C ALA A 780 -15.94 42.95 1.05
N LYS A 781 -16.40 42.93 -0.20
CA LYS A 781 -16.43 44.12 -1.06
C LYS A 781 -17.36 45.20 -0.51
N GLU A 782 -18.56 44.84 -0.07
CA GLU A 782 -19.51 45.76 0.56
C GLU A 782 -18.95 46.40 1.83
N LYS A 783 -18.34 45.59 2.71
CA LYS A 783 -17.68 46.08 3.93
C LYS A 783 -16.50 47.00 3.62
N ALA A 784 -15.64 46.63 2.67
CA ALA A 784 -14.50 47.45 2.26
C ALA A 784 -14.95 48.78 1.62
N GLU A 785 -16.03 48.77 0.85
CA GLU A 785 -16.62 49.97 0.29
C GLU A 785 -17.22 50.87 1.39
N GLN A 786 -17.92 50.28 2.36
CA GLN A 786 -18.45 51.01 3.51
C GLN A 786 -17.33 51.65 4.35
N GLU A 787 -16.29 50.89 4.71
CA GLU A 787 -15.12 51.41 5.43
C GLU A 787 -14.38 52.49 4.64
N LYS A 788 -14.27 52.35 3.31
CA LYS A 788 -13.71 53.38 2.43
C LYS A 788 -14.50 54.68 2.59
N TRP A 789 -15.82 54.61 2.51
CA TRP A 789 -16.67 55.81 2.61
C TRP A 789 -16.74 56.39 4.03
N GLU A 790 -16.75 55.57 5.09
CA GLU A 790 -16.65 56.08 6.47
C GLU A 790 -15.34 56.83 6.71
N LYS A 791 -14.20 56.29 6.26
CA LYS A 791 -12.91 57.00 6.32
C LYS A 791 -12.93 58.28 5.50
N ALA A 792 -13.58 58.25 4.34
CA ALA A 792 -13.70 59.39 3.45
C ALA A 792 -14.56 60.53 4.00
N LYS A 793 -15.43 60.31 5.01
CA LYS A 793 -16.24 61.38 5.63
C LYS A 793 -15.40 62.41 6.37
N VAL A 794 -14.24 62.01 6.90
CA VAL A 794 -13.38 62.90 7.68
C VAL A 794 -12.70 63.90 6.75
N SER A 795 -12.92 65.19 6.97
CA SER A 795 -12.20 66.24 6.23
C SER A 795 -10.69 66.12 6.46
N PRO A 796 -9.85 66.35 5.44
CA PRO A 796 -8.39 66.37 5.61
C PRO A 796 -7.92 67.38 6.67
N GLN A 797 -8.69 68.43 6.93
CA GLN A 797 -8.39 69.44 7.96
C GLN A 797 -8.59 68.93 9.40
N ASP A 798 -9.41 67.89 9.59
CA ASP A 798 -9.79 67.38 10.91
C ASP A 798 -9.16 66.03 11.25
N MET A 799 -8.55 65.36 10.26
CA MET A 799 -8.07 63.98 10.41
C MET A 799 -7.00 63.79 11.49
N PHE A 800 -6.22 64.82 11.82
CA PHE A 800 -5.16 64.76 12.83
C PHE A 800 -5.55 65.41 14.17
N LYS A 801 -6.64 66.17 14.22
CA LYS A 801 -7.03 66.94 15.41
C LYS A 801 -7.47 66.08 16.59
N SER A 802 -7.91 64.85 16.31
CA SER A 802 -8.30 63.86 17.33
C SER A 802 -7.14 63.02 17.85
N ASP A 803 -5.94 63.13 17.26
CA ASP A 803 -4.76 62.39 17.72
C ASP A 803 -4.09 63.14 18.89
N ALA A 804 -4.16 62.54 20.08
CA ALA A 804 -3.62 63.09 21.32
C ALA A 804 -2.10 63.31 21.31
N LYS A 805 -1.39 62.88 20.26
CA LYS A 805 0.05 63.11 20.07
C LYS A 805 0.39 64.53 19.63
N TYR A 806 -0.56 65.30 19.14
CA TYR A 806 -0.30 66.63 18.57
C TYR A 806 -1.08 67.72 19.31
N SER A 807 -0.45 68.88 19.47
CA SER A 807 -0.99 69.99 20.27
C SER A 807 -1.30 71.24 19.46
N GLU A 808 -0.58 71.47 18.35
CA GLU A 808 -0.80 72.60 17.43
C GLU A 808 -0.84 72.12 15.98
N PHE A 809 -1.61 72.83 15.15
CA PHE A 809 -1.88 72.50 13.75
C PHE A 809 -1.81 73.76 12.87
N ASP A 810 -1.44 73.61 11.61
CA ASP A 810 -1.46 74.72 10.64
C ASP A 810 -2.85 74.95 10.02
N ALA A 811 -2.95 75.90 9.07
CA ALA A 811 -4.19 76.25 8.40
C ALA A 811 -4.81 75.11 7.58
N ASP A 812 -3.99 74.13 7.16
CA ASP A 812 -4.44 72.95 6.42
C ASP A 812 -4.78 71.77 7.36
N GLY A 813 -4.60 71.95 8.68
CA GLY A 813 -4.85 70.93 9.70
C GLY A 813 -3.69 69.94 9.92
N LEU A 814 -2.49 70.25 9.40
CA LEU A 814 -1.30 69.42 9.61
C LEU A 814 -0.66 69.70 10.98
N PRO A 815 -0.27 68.67 11.75
CA PRO A 815 0.41 68.86 13.03
C PRO A 815 1.74 69.62 12.91
N THR A 816 1.91 70.63 13.75
CA THR A 816 3.15 71.42 13.85
C THR A 816 3.94 71.13 15.12
N LYS A 817 3.26 70.73 16.21
CA LYS A 817 3.91 70.39 17.49
C LYS A 817 3.42 69.09 18.12
N LEU A 818 4.32 68.45 18.88
CA LEU A 818 4.03 67.27 19.69
C LEU A 818 3.41 67.67 21.05
N ALA A 819 2.42 66.91 21.51
CA ALA A 819 1.73 67.16 22.77
C ALA A 819 2.54 66.77 24.01
N ALA A 820 3.52 65.86 23.87
CA ALA A 820 4.30 65.35 25.00
C ALA A 820 5.30 66.38 25.57
N ASP A 821 5.90 67.21 24.71
CA ASP A 821 6.98 68.13 25.09
C ASP A 821 6.89 69.51 24.39
N GLY A 822 5.89 69.74 23.53
CA GLY A 822 5.73 71.00 22.79
C GLY A 822 6.78 71.23 21.69
N SER A 823 7.60 70.23 21.37
CA SER A 823 8.62 70.33 20.31
C SER A 823 8.01 70.30 18.91
N GLU A 824 8.72 70.85 17.92
CA GLU A 824 8.29 70.81 16.53
C GLU A 824 8.28 69.38 15.99
N VAL A 825 7.26 69.04 15.19
CA VAL A 825 7.18 67.73 14.54
C VAL A 825 8.37 67.55 13.59
N PRO A 826 9.16 66.46 13.71
CA PRO A 826 10.35 66.24 12.88
C PRO A 826 10.04 66.25 11.38
N LYS A 827 10.92 66.85 10.56
CA LYS A 827 10.74 66.97 9.10
C LYS A 827 10.42 65.66 8.36
N SER A 828 10.99 64.54 8.82
CA SER A 828 10.69 63.21 8.26
C SER A 828 9.25 62.78 8.53
N GLN A 829 8.72 63.09 9.72
CA GLN A 829 7.34 62.83 10.13
C GLN A 829 6.37 63.79 9.44
N THR A 830 6.71 65.07 9.31
CA THR A 830 5.90 66.05 8.54
C THR A 830 5.68 65.61 7.10
N LYS A 831 6.70 65.08 6.43
CA LYS A 831 6.58 64.56 5.06
C LYS A 831 5.64 63.34 4.98
N LYS A 832 5.64 62.50 6.01
CA LYS A 832 4.73 61.35 6.12
C LYS A 832 3.28 61.81 6.34
N LEU A 833 3.06 62.72 7.30
CA LEU A 833 1.75 63.30 7.60
C LEU A 833 1.16 64.03 6.39
N LYS A 834 1.96 64.80 5.66
CA LYS A 834 1.53 65.45 4.41
C LYS A 834 1.10 64.45 3.34
N LYS A 835 1.80 63.31 3.22
CA LYS A 835 1.40 62.25 2.29
C LYS A 835 0.10 61.55 2.70
N GLU A 836 -0.15 61.42 4.00
CA GLU A 836 -1.41 60.89 4.54
C GLU A 836 -2.56 61.88 4.33
N TRP A 837 -2.30 63.18 4.55
CA TRP A 837 -3.24 64.27 4.27
C TRP A 837 -3.66 64.33 2.80
N GLU A 838 -2.71 64.28 1.85
CA GLU A 838 -3.02 64.30 0.40
C GLU A 838 -3.86 63.10 -0.03
N LYS A 839 -3.60 61.92 0.55
CA LYS A 839 -4.44 60.74 0.32
C LYS A 839 -5.85 60.94 0.87
N GLN A 840 -5.98 61.49 2.07
CA GLN A 840 -7.27 61.76 2.68
C GLN A 840 -8.05 62.82 1.91
N LYS A 841 -7.39 63.89 1.45
CA LYS A 841 -7.98 64.93 0.61
C LYS A 841 -8.60 64.33 -0.65
N LYS A 842 -7.82 63.53 -1.40
CA LYS A 842 -8.33 62.85 -2.60
C LYS A 842 -9.52 61.93 -2.27
N LEU A 843 -9.44 61.19 -1.18
CA LEU A 843 -10.50 60.27 -0.75
C LEU A 843 -11.78 61.01 -0.35
N HIS A 844 -11.65 62.14 0.35
CA HIS A 844 -12.76 63.01 0.76
C HIS A 844 -13.38 63.72 -0.44
N GLU A 845 -12.58 64.19 -1.40
CA GLU A 845 -13.05 64.75 -2.67
C GLU A 845 -13.86 63.71 -3.48
N GLU A 846 -13.39 62.45 -3.55
CA GLU A 846 -14.16 61.34 -4.16
C GLU A 846 -15.49 61.10 -3.45
N TYR A 847 -15.54 61.23 -2.11
CA TYR A 847 -16.77 61.11 -1.33
C TYR A 847 -17.75 62.24 -1.61
N LEU A 848 -17.27 63.49 -1.60
CA LEU A 848 -18.09 64.67 -1.91
C LEU A 848 -18.64 64.61 -3.33
N ALA A 849 -17.85 64.11 -4.30
CA ALA A 849 -18.30 63.91 -5.66
C ALA A 849 -19.39 62.83 -5.80
N LYS A 850 -19.34 61.77 -4.97
CA LYS A 850 -20.29 60.64 -5.03
C LYS A 850 -21.59 60.89 -4.25
N PHE A 851 -21.53 61.56 -3.10
CA PHE A 851 -22.66 61.74 -2.20
C PHE A 851 -23.18 63.19 -2.10
N GLY A 852 -22.52 64.14 -2.77
CA GLY A 852 -22.86 65.57 -2.71
C GLY A 852 -22.47 66.21 -1.38
N SER A 853 -22.35 67.54 -1.35
CA SER A 853 -22.07 68.31 -0.12
C SER A 853 -23.30 68.30 0.79
N GLY A 854 -23.54 67.19 1.49
CA GLY A 854 -24.46 67.15 2.62
C GLY A 854 -23.87 68.00 3.74
N SER A 855 -24.57 69.09 4.07
CA SER A 855 -24.33 69.93 5.24
C SER A 855 -24.15 69.09 6.51
N ALA A 856 -23.17 69.52 7.30
CA ALA A 856 -22.84 69.08 8.65
C ALA A 856 -24.06 68.89 9.57
#